data_AF-A0A7W2YIC7-F1
#
_entry.id   AF-A0A7W2YIC7-F1
#
_cell.length_a   1.000
_cell.length_b   1.000
_cell.length_c   1.000
_cell.angle_alpha   90.00
_cell.angle_beta   90.00
_cell.angle_gamma   90.00
#
_symmetry.space_group_name_H-M   'P 1'
#
loop_
_entity.id
_entity.type
_entity.pdbx_description
1 polymer ?
#
loop_
_entity_poly.entity_id
_entity_poly.type
_entity_poly.pdbx_seq_one_letter_code
_entity_poly.pdbx_strand_id
1 'polypeptide(L)'
;MFITPLNAKTIKPTTHIGTWQNKDEDGDGVPDEQDDYPFDADKTTMSVVQEQEFNNNVGQANPVGALPFAVEGVLSLSSDIDDFKFTVTEADVQSGKSLSFIVLEQSSRFHPQVGIFKNNGQVVEHIELAIDKVPPLGAAIAFNPTQSGEYNLSVLDRNGNHADDFKYQAFGFIDTDKDAIPDNKEQALKLNYKIQDSDRDGIADGNEYWVFSSKNVFAHDVDGDSVPNWLDDDSDGDGIPDTLEGTADLDTDQLPAFVDLDSDNNIISDRDEQTQSNGTLIDTNRNGIPDYIDIDDDGDAVFDVNDEEPKKVLTYTSAESDSAITLASVYYELSDSISLPNKGRVFRPLIIKGENFPEKGGFVVITKGDERLPVVNMPITQATNTSISIVIPNYEKIALEGEELSLFIVKDNIRSNDLTFQLLHPKTPLIKSISTSQAVPGEQIQIEGESINDLAKVVMGEGKYEADWVSNSLAVFVIPDEAASGLFYLQNVYGKSNSMYINIDNQREVTLDLNLPAAYSDLQGEVTVIPQGAKYSQLSLVDGQAFSFNKEGSTVSIWYDGIAILSAGVVGNESALSLSLQSTAEEYVLKPFFVSASQSKRLEALNNLRALEEYDEYLAYFTKGVEEDFRVFFSPKNYKLSMKMLKLRNKVKAMSYE
;
A
#
# COMPACT_ATOMS: atom_id res chain seq x y z
N MET A 1 2.14 -44.52 54.04
CA MET A 1 2.40 -44.21 55.47
C MET A 1 2.91 -42.78 55.47
N PHE A 2 2.08 -41.85 55.92
CA PHE A 2 2.32 -40.40 55.82
C PHE A 2 3.47 -39.98 56.73
N ILE A 3 4.38 -39.15 56.22
CA ILE A 3 5.26 -38.32 57.03
C ILE A 3 5.09 -36.89 56.52
N THR A 4 4.26 -36.12 57.21
CA THR A 4 4.23 -34.65 57.17
C THR A 4 5.56 -34.10 57.69
N PRO A 5 6.22 -33.15 57.01
CA PRO A 5 7.08 -32.21 57.69
C PRO A 5 6.20 -31.08 58.23
N LEU A 6 5.97 -31.14 59.55
CA LEU A 6 5.50 -30.01 60.34
C LEU A 6 6.72 -29.12 60.61
N ASN A 7 6.74 -27.91 60.07
CA ASN A 7 7.26 -26.67 60.66
C ASN A 7 7.28 -25.60 59.57
N ALA A 8 6.12 -25.00 59.29
CA ALA A 8 6.09 -23.62 58.83
C ALA A 8 6.79 -22.79 59.91
N LYS A 9 7.98 -22.27 59.61
CA LYS A 9 8.57 -21.21 60.43
C LYS A 9 7.60 -20.04 60.35
N THR A 10 6.95 -19.69 61.45
CA THR A 10 6.41 -18.34 61.66
C THR A 10 7.50 -17.33 61.31
N ILE A 11 7.39 -16.70 60.15
CA ILE A 11 8.21 -15.55 59.77
C ILE A 11 7.80 -14.45 60.74
N LYS A 12 8.77 -13.94 61.52
CA LYS A 12 8.56 -12.71 62.27
C LYS A 12 8.40 -11.58 61.26
N PRO A 13 7.46 -10.63 61.43
CA PRO A 13 7.31 -9.51 60.52
C PRO A 13 8.64 -8.74 60.52
N THR A 14 9.36 -8.84 59.41
CA THR A 14 10.57 -8.08 59.17
C THR A 14 10.18 -6.65 58.81
N THR A 15 10.99 -5.69 59.25
CA THR A 15 10.80 -4.24 59.09
C THR A 15 10.96 -3.73 57.65
N HIS A 16 10.72 -4.56 56.65
CA HIS A 16 11.09 -4.34 55.26
C HIS A 16 9.85 -4.26 54.37
N ILE A 17 8.92 -3.37 54.72
CA ILE A 17 7.79 -3.05 53.84
C ILE A 17 8.32 -2.31 52.61
N GLY A 18 7.98 -2.80 51.42
CA GLY A 18 8.34 -2.28 50.11
C GLY A 18 9.80 -2.50 49.73
N THR A 19 10.32 -3.72 49.92
CA THR A 19 11.68 -4.08 49.51
C THR A 19 11.67 -5.41 48.75
N TRP A 20 12.48 -5.56 47.71
CA TRP A 20 12.62 -6.83 46.97
C TRP A 20 13.00 -8.05 47.84
N GLN A 21 13.68 -7.85 48.97
CA GLN A 21 14.02 -8.93 49.90
C GLN A 21 12.83 -9.40 50.74
N ASN A 22 11.82 -8.55 50.89
CA ASN A 22 10.51 -8.98 51.35
C ASN A 22 9.76 -9.48 50.11
N LYS A 23 9.24 -10.69 50.21
CA LYS A 23 8.62 -11.36 49.08
C LYS A 23 7.13 -11.60 49.31
N ASP A 24 6.58 -11.11 50.41
CA ASP A 24 5.22 -11.41 50.87
C ASP A 24 4.85 -10.33 51.89
N GLU A 25 4.39 -9.19 51.38
CA GLU A 25 4.11 -7.97 52.16
C GLU A 25 3.00 -8.15 53.21
N ASP A 26 1.95 -8.91 52.89
CA ASP A 26 0.81 -9.13 53.77
C ASP A 26 0.82 -10.49 54.51
N GLY A 27 1.71 -11.39 54.13
CA GLY A 27 1.96 -12.66 54.82
C GLY A 27 0.99 -13.77 54.47
N ASP A 28 0.31 -13.68 53.32
CA ASP A 28 -0.66 -14.67 52.87
C ASP A 28 -0.03 -15.91 52.18
N GLY A 29 1.27 -15.81 51.88
CA GLY A 29 2.08 -16.87 51.31
C GLY A 29 2.16 -16.88 49.78
N VAL A 30 1.59 -15.89 49.09
CA VAL A 30 1.81 -15.64 47.66
C VAL A 30 2.92 -14.61 47.49
N PRO A 31 3.92 -14.86 46.63
CA PRO A 31 4.97 -13.88 46.42
C PRO A 31 4.46 -12.56 45.85
N ASP A 32 5.02 -11.42 46.27
CA ASP A 32 4.58 -10.08 45.82
C ASP A 32 4.57 -9.94 44.28
N GLU A 33 5.53 -10.55 43.58
CA GLU A 33 5.55 -10.57 42.11
C GLU A 33 4.41 -11.39 41.47
N GLN A 34 3.81 -12.32 42.21
CA GLN A 34 2.71 -13.19 41.79
C GLN A 34 1.36 -12.82 42.41
N ASP A 35 1.32 -11.79 43.27
CA ASP A 35 0.13 -11.36 43.99
C ASP A 35 -0.43 -10.06 43.40
N ASP A 36 -1.66 -10.07 42.90
CA ASP A 36 -2.29 -8.86 42.37
C ASP A 36 -2.65 -7.84 43.48
N TYR A 37 -2.68 -8.28 44.75
CA TYR A 37 -3.04 -7.49 45.92
C TYR A 37 -2.04 -7.67 47.08
N PRO A 38 -0.76 -7.28 46.91
CA PRO A 38 0.32 -7.54 47.89
C PRO A 38 0.14 -6.90 49.29
N PHE A 39 -0.94 -6.15 49.51
CA PHE A 39 -1.24 -5.52 50.80
C PHE A 39 -2.64 -5.90 51.35
N ASP A 40 -3.29 -6.93 50.80
CA ASP A 40 -4.65 -7.39 51.17
C ASP A 40 -4.69 -8.93 51.28
N ALA A 41 -4.28 -9.47 52.43
CA ALA A 41 -4.18 -10.91 52.69
C ALA A 41 -5.47 -11.73 52.53
N ASP A 42 -6.61 -11.09 52.25
CA ASP A 42 -7.87 -11.75 51.91
C ASP A 42 -8.02 -12.00 50.39
N LYS A 43 -7.11 -11.50 49.55
CA LYS A 43 -7.14 -11.59 48.07
C LYS A 43 -5.73 -11.74 47.51
N THR A 44 -5.57 -12.65 46.55
CA THR A 44 -4.28 -12.89 45.87
C THR A 44 -4.30 -12.63 44.37
N THR A 45 -5.49 -12.67 43.77
CA THR A 45 -5.67 -12.68 42.31
C THR A 45 -6.88 -11.86 41.90
N MET A 46 -6.75 -11.11 40.82
CA MET A 46 -7.82 -10.36 40.20
C MET A 46 -8.80 -11.32 39.52
N SER A 47 -10.10 -11.03 39.67
CA SER A 47 -11.12 -11.75 38.92
C SER A 47 -11.07 -11.33 37.46
N VAL A 48 -10.72 -12.26 36.58
CA VAL A 48 -10.67 -12.04 35.13
C VAL A 48 -12.07 -12.19 34.53
N VAL A 49 -12.55 -11.14 33.86
CA VAL A 49 -13.80 -11.19 33.10
C VAL A 49 -13.51 -11.68 31.69
N GLN A 50 -14.10 -12.81 31.33
CA GLN A 50 -14.05 -13.33 29.98
C GLN A 50 -15.03 -12.56 29.11
N GLU A 51 -14.55 -12.11 27.96
CA GLU A 51 -15.36 -11.55 26.91
C GLU A 51 -16.58 -12.41 26.56
N GLN A 52 -17.70 -11.73 26.25
CA GLN A 52 -18.89 -12.36 25.71
C GLN A 52 -19.44 -11.59 24.52
N GLU A 53 -19.38 -12.24 23.37
CA GLU A 53 -19.95 -11.79 22.11
C GLU A 53 -21.48 -11.71 22.15
N PHE A 54 -22.14 -10.69 21.58
CA PHE A 54 -21.60 -9.54 20.82
C PHE A 54 -21.43 -8.32 21.72
N ASN A 55 -20.26 -7.68 21.71
CA ASN A 55 -19.91 -6.54 22.59
C ASN A 55 -19.30 -5.33 21.84
N ASN A 56 -19.52 -5.20 20.53
CA ASN A 56 -18.79 -4.26 19.66
C ASN A 56 -19.32 -2.82 19.67
N ASN A 57 -19.95 -2.42 20.76
CA ASN A 57 -20.28 -1.03 21.05
C ASN A 57 -20.53 -0.83 22.56
N VAL A 58 -20.34 0.42 23.01
CA VAL A 58 -20.60 0.89 24.39
C VAL A 58 -21.98 0.52 24.98
N GLY A 59 -22.98 0.25 24.14
CA GLY A 59 -24.32 -0.16 24.55
C GLY A 59 -24.42 -1.64 24.92
N GLN A 60 -23.53 -2.47 24.39
CA GLN A 60 -23.49 -3.94 24.57
C GLN A 60 -22.22 -4.41 25.30
N ALA A 61 -21.35 -3.48 25.69
CA ALA A 61 -20.11 -3.73 26.42
C ALA A 61 -20.28 -4.68 27.63
N ASN A 62 -19.33 -5.60 27.81
CA ASN A 62 -19.33 -6.52 28.94
C ASN A 62 -19.00 -5.77 30.24
N PRO A 63 -19.79 -5.90 31.32
CA PRO A 63 -19.52 -5.20 32.57
C PRO A 63 -18.34 -5.84 33.32
N VAL A 64 -17.36 -5.02 33.70
CA VAL A 64 -16.17 -5.44 34.47
C VAL A 64 -16.12 -4.89 35.89
N GLY A 65 -16.82 -3.79 36.16
CA GLY A 65 -16.93 -3.21 37.50
C GLY A 65 -15.91 -2.10 37.78
N ALA A 66 -15.49 -1.98 39.04
CA ALA A 66 -14.55 -0.94 39.48
C ALA A 66 -13.08 -1.38 39.31
N LEU A 67 -12.17 -0.42 39.35
CA LEU A 67 -10.72 -0.65 39.29
C LEU A 67 -10.19 -1.23 40.62
N PRO A 68 -9.12 -2.05 40.58
CA PRO A 68 -8.50 -2.60 39.37
C PRO A 68 -9.35 -3.74 38.77
N PHE A 69 -9.28 -3.95 37.46
CA PHE A 69 -9.93 -5.08 36.78
C PHE A 69 -9.02 -5.70 35.70
N ALA A 70 -9.30 -6.96 35.36
CA ALA A 70 -8.64 -7.70 34.29
C ALA A 70 -9.69 -8.34 33.37
N VAL A 71 -9.43 -8.36 32.07
CA VAL A 71 -10.27 -8.99 31.05
C VAL A 71 -9.44 -9.83 30.10
N GLU A 72 -10.06 -10.85 29.53
CA GLU A 72 -9.51 -11.63 28.42
C GLU A 72 -10.49 -11.62 27.25
N GLY A 73 -9.98 -11.41 26.04
CA GLY A 73 -10.77 -11.33 24.82
C GLY A 73 -10.05 -11.92 23.60
N VAL A 74 -10.81 -12.08 22.51
CA VAL A 74 -10.34 -12.61 21.23
C VAL A 74 -11.07 -11.91 20.07
N LEU A 75 -10.33 -11.15 19.26
CA LEU A 75 -10.86 -10.52 18.05
C LEU A 75 -10.97 -11.52 16.89
N SER A 76 -12.06 -12.30 16.88
CA SER A 76 -12.27 -13.41 15.95
C SER A 76 -13.31 -13.13 14.85
N LEU A 77 -14.19 -12.16 15.04
CA LEU A 77 -15.26 -11.82 14.12
C LEU A 77 -14.86 -10.75 13.09
N SER A 78 -15.59 -10.72 11.97
CA SER A 78 -15.36 -9.68 10.96
C SER A 78 -15.78 -8.31 11.51
N SER A 79 -14.84 -7.35 11.55
CA SER A 79 -15.03 -6.03 12.20
C SER A 79 -15.28 -6.15 13.71
N ASP A 80 -14.40 -6.89 14.38
CA ASP A 80 -14.45 -7.08 15.82
C ASP A 80 -13.90 -5.89 16.60
N ILE A 81 -14.63 -5.50 17.64
CA ILE A 81 -14.23 -4.48 18.61
C ILE A 81 -14.78 -4.98 19.92
N ASP A 82 -13.96 -4.97 20.97
CA ASP A 82 -14.35 -5.54 22.24
C ASP A 82 -14.51 -4.39 23.24
N ASP A 83 -15.74 -4.12 23.67
CA ASP A 83 -16.02 -3.08 24.67
C ASP A 83 -16.24 -3.66 26.07
N PHE A 84 -15.51 -3.10 27.05
CA PHE A 84 -15.61 -3.45 28.47
C PHE A 84 -16.03 -2.24 29.30
N LYS A 85 -17.12 -2.39 30.07
CA LYS A 85 -17.72 -1.32 30.86
C LYS A 85 -17.21 -1.31 32.29
N PHE A 86 -16.53 -0.23 32.66
CA PHE A 86 -15.96 -0.03 34.00
C PHE A 86 -16.48 1.23 34.69
N THR A 87 -16.40 1.23 36.02
CA THR A 87 -16.88 2.32 36.88
C THR A 87 -15.71 3.09 37.47
N VAL A 88 -15.69 4.40 37.24
CA VAL A 88 -14.84 5.35 37.96
C VAL A 88 -15.62 5.88 39.17
N THR A 89 -15.08 5.68 40.37
CA THR A 89 -15.72 6.09 41.63
C THR A 89 -15.43 7.55 41.98
N GLU A 90 -16.19 8.11 42.94
CA GLU A 90 -15.88 9.44 43.48
C GLU A 90 -14.51 9.48 44.19
N ALA A 91 -14.07 8.35 44.75
CA ALA A 91 -12.77 8.25 45.40
C ALA A 91 -11.63 8.35 44.38
N ASP A 92 -11.78 7.71 43.21
CA ASP A 92 -10.77 7.76 42.13
C ASP A 92 -10.57 9.19 41.65
N VAL A 93 -11.67 9.93 41.41
CA VAL A 93 -11.63 11.35 41.03
C VAL A 93 -10.99 12.22 42.13
N GLN A 94 -11.34 11.97 43.40
CA GLN A 94 -10.82 12.74 44.54
C GLN A 94 -9.34 12.46 44.82
N SER A 95 -8.85 11.26 44.48
CA SER A 95 -7.44 10.90 44.61
C SER A 95 -6.55 11.77 43.72
N GLY A 96 -7.08 12.20 42.56
CA GLY A 96 -6.33 12.93 41.55
C GLY A 96 -5.24 12.10 40.85
N LYS A 97 -5.21 10.79 41.09
CA LYS A 97 -4.27 9.86 40.46
C LYS A 97 -4.67 9.54 39.02
N SER A 98 -3.68 9.11 38.24
CA SER A 98 -3.86 8.63 36.88
C SER A 98 -4.34 7.17 36.89
N LEU A 99 -5.10 6.81 35.86
CA LEU A 99 -5.57 5.45 35.62
C LEU A 99 -4.95 4.96 34.32
N SER A 100 -4.26 3.82 34.36
CA SER A 100 -3.65 3.22 33.17
C SER A 100 -4.42 1.98 32.71
N PHE A 101 -4.40 1.77 31.41
CA PHE A 101 -5.04 0.68 30.71
C PHE A 101 -4.05 0.07 29.73
N ILE A 102 -3.76 -1.20 29.93
CA ILE A 102 -2.77 -1.92 29.14
C ILE A 102 -3.40 -3.13 28.47
N VAL A 103 -2.83 -3.53 27.34
CA VAL A 103 -3.18 -4.75 26.62
C VAL A 103 -1.92 -5.55 26.42
N LEU A 104 -1.92 -6.78 26.91
CA LEU A 104 -0.89 -7.77 26.66
C LEU A 104 -1.33 -8.63 25.46
N GLU A 105 -0.57 -8.58 24.37
CA GLU A 105 -0.82 -9.38 23.17
C GLU A 105 -0.30 -10.82 23.36
N GLN A 106 -1.07 -11.82 22.92
CA GLN A 106 -0.67 -13.24 22.97
C GLN A 106 -0.33 -13.81 21.58
N SER A 107 -0.36 -12.97 20.54
CA SER A 107 -0.01 -13.31 19.17
C SER A 107 0.73 -12.15 18.54
N SER A 108 1.90 -12.42 17.97
CA SER A 108 2.73 -11.43 17.27
C SER A 108 2.06 -10.82 16.03
N ARG A 109 0.95 -11.41 15.55
CA ARG A 109 0.16 -10.89 14.43
C ARG A 109 -0.94 -9.92 14.87
N PHE A 110 -1.20 -9.82 16.18
CA PHE A 110 -2.19 -8.92 16.73
C PHE A 110 -1.52 -7.60 17.10
N HIS A 111 -2.03 -6.48 16.57
CA HIS A 111 -1.48 -5.17 16.88
C HIS A 111 -2.56 -4.32 17.59
N PRO A 112 -2.69 -4.45 18.91
CA PRO A 112 -3.78 -3.81 19.65
C PRO A 112 -3.75 -2.30 19.53
N GLN A 113 -4.95 -1.74 19.51
CA GLN A 113 -5.24 -0.34 19.73
C GLN A 113 -6.33 -0.25 20.79
N VAL A 114 -6.16 0.68 21.74
CA VAL A 114 -7.11 0.90 22.83
C VAL A 114 -7.67 2.30 22.85
N GLY A 115 -8.88 2.43 23.38
CA GLY A 115 -9.52 3.72 23.58
C GLY A 115 -10.46 3.72 24.77
N ILE A 116 -10.64 4.89 25.39
CA ILE A 116 -11.61 5.08 26.47
C ILE A 116 -12.78 5.93 25.96
N PHE A 117 -14.01 5.47 26.25
CA PHE A 117 -15.23 6.11 25.82
C PHE A 117 -16.18 6.32 26.99
N LYS A 118 -16.89 7.45 26.99
CA LYS A 118 -18.04 7.65 27.88
C LYS A 118 -19.19 6.75 27.43
N ASN A 119 -20.12 6.47 28.35
CA ASN A 119 -21.30 5.63 28.06
C ASN A 119 -22.23 6.17 26.94
N ASN A 120 -22.04 7.42 26.49
CA ASN A 120 -22.73 7.99 25.32
C ASN A 120 -21.93 7.87 24.01
N GLY A 121 -20.83 7.12 24.00
CA GLY A 121 -19.95 6.91 22.84
C GLY A 121 -18.97 8.06 22.57
N GLN A 122 -18.91 9.08 23.42
CA GLN A 122 -17.92 10.15 23.27
C GLN A 122 -16.54 9.66 23.69
N VAL A 123 -15.55 9.86 22.81
CA VAL A 123 -14.14 9.60 23.09
C VAL A 123 -13.69 10.42 24.29
N VAL A 124 -12.94 9.78 25.18
CA VAL A 124 -12.19 10.43 26.25
C VAL A 124 -10.77 10.67 25.75
N GLU A 125 -10.31 11.91 25.90
CA GLU A 125 -8.91 12.25 25.65
C GLU A 125 -8.03 11.46 26.63
N HIS A 126 -7.14 10.64 26.07
CA HIS A 126 -6.19 9.83 26.81
C HIS A 126 -4.77 10.34 26.57
N ILE A 127 -3.86 9.87 27.41
CA ILE A 127 -2.45 10.17 27.42
C ILE A 127 -1.75 8.90 26.93
N GLU A 128 -0.92 9.01 25.91
CA GLU A 128 0.01 7.93 25.56
C GLU A 128 1.09 7.86 26.64
N LEU A 129 1.37 6.65 27.13
CA LEU A 129 2.43 6.44 28.10
C LEU A 129 3.78 6.66 27.42
N ALA A 130 4.73 7.26 28.15
CA ALA A 130 6.10 7.45 27.69
C ALA A 130 6.94 6.21 28.00
N ILE A 131 6.48 5.06 27.51
CA ILE A 131 7.13 3.75 27.62
C ILE A 131 7.24 3.18 26.22
N ASP A 132 8.28 2.39 25.96
CA ASP A 132 8.46 1.75 24.67
C ASP A 132 7.51 0.56 24.49
N LYS A 133 7.23 0.20 23.24
CA LYS A 133 6.41 -0.98 22.97
C LYS A 133 7.29 -2.23 23.02
N VAL A 134 7.29 -2.91 24.15
CA VAL A 134 8.03 -4.16 24.38
C VAL A 134 7.05 -5.33 24.45
N PRO A 135 7.16 -6.39 23.62
CA PRO A 135 6.32 -7.57 23.75
C PRO A 135 6.39 -8.16 25.18
N PRO A 136 5.25 -8.52 25.79
CA PRO A 136 3.90 -8.60 25.25
C PRO A 136 3.07 -7.33 25.38
N LEU A 137 3.62 -6.23 25.90
CA LEU A 137 2.90 -4.98 26.07
C LEU A 137 2.54 -4.40 24.70
N GLY A 138 1.33 -4.71 24.25
CA GLY A 138 0.86 -4.41 22.91
C GLY A 138 0.38 -2.96 22.75
N ALA A 139 -0.27 -2.44 23.79
CA ALA A 139 -0.78 -1.06 23.86
C ALA A 139 -0.94 -0.61 25.32
N ALA A 140 -0.69 0.67 25.58
CA ALA A 140 -0.88 1.27 26.90
C ALA A 140 -1.37 2.72 26.77
N ILE A 141 -2.41 3.08 27.53
CA ILE A 141 -2.92 4.46 27.62
C ILE A 141 -3.25 4.81 29.07
N ALA A 142 -3.14 6.09 29.41
CA ALA A 142 -3.55 6.62 30.70
C ALA A 142 -4.68 7.64 30.53
N PHE A 143 -5.52 7.78 31.54
CA PHE A 143 -6.46 8.90 31.61
C PHE A 143 -6.64 9.39 33.04
N ASN A 144 -6.88 10.71 33.16
CA ASN A 144 -7.11 11.35 34.45
C ASN A 144 -8.62 11.59 34.65
N PRO A 145 -9.29 10.81 35.50
CA PRO A 145 -10.73 10.94 35.69
C PRO A 145 -11.08 12.30 36.31
N THR A 146 -11.93 13.07 35.63
CA THR A 146 -12.47 14.35 36.14
C THR A 146 -13.90 14.23 36.66
N GLN A 147 -14.57 13.10 36.38
CA GLN A 147 -15.96 12.82 36.75
C GLN A 147 -16.09 11.34 37.09
N SER A 148 -16.88 11.04 38.12
CA SER A 148 -17.25 9.65 38.46
C SER A 148 -18.37 9.18 37.53
N GLY A 149 -18.41 7.89 37.22
CA GLY A 149 -19.45 7.29 36.41
C GLY A 149 -18.96 6.11 35.58
N GLU A 150 -19.76 5.75 34.58
CA GLU A 150 -19.51 4.61 33.70
C GLU A 150 -18.72 5.01 32.46
N TYR A 151 -17.67 4.26 32.18
CA TYR A 151 -16.77 4.39 31.04
C TYR A 151 -16.65 3.03 30.33
N ASN A 152 -16.10 3.03 29.12
CA ASN A 152 -15.85 1.83 28.34
C ASN A 152 -14.40 1.85 27.87
N LEU A 153 -13.71 0.72 28.05
CA LEU A 153 -12.45 0.40 27.39
C LEU A 153 -12.81 -0.34 26.11
N SER A 154 -12.33 0.13 24.96
CA SER A 154 -12.45 -0.58 23.69
C SER A 154 -11.09 -1.11 23.28
N VAL A 155 -11.05 -2.37 22.85
CA VAL A 155 -9.86 -3.03 22.28
C VAL A 155 -10.17 -3.43 20.84
N LEU A 156 -9.24 -3.18 19.93
CA LEU A 156 -9.34 -3.57 18.52
C LEU A 156 -7.95 -3.77 17.91
N ASP A 157 -7.87 -4.35 16.71
CA ASP A 157 -6.64 -4.39 15.94
C ASP A 157 -6.46 -3.08 15.14
N ARG A 158 -5.26 -2.49 15.18
CA ARG A 158 -4.91 -1.24 14.49
C ARG A 158 -5.19 -1.28 12.99
N ASN A 159 -5.08 -2.45 12.37
CA ASN A 159 -5.30 -2.64 10.94
C ASN A 159 -6.72 -3.13 10.62
N GLY A 160 -7.58 -3.30 11.62
CA GLY A 160 -8.93 -3.85 11.48
C GLY A 160 -8.93 -5.34 11.10
N ASN A 161 -7.83 -6.06 11.37
CA ASN A 161 -7.74 -7.49 11.17
C ASN A 161 -8.43 -8.25 12.32
N HIS A 162 -8.69 -9.54 12.09
CA HIS A 162 -9.30 -10.45 13.06
C HIS A 162 -8.80 -11.87 12.78
N ALA A 163 -8.61 -12.66 13.83
CA ALA A 163 -8.27 -14.07 13.76
C ALA A 163 -8.50 -14.76 15.11
N ASP A 164 -8.74 -16.08 15.10
CA ASP A 164 -8.97 -16.89 16.30
C ASP A 164 -7.80 -16.88 17.31
N ASP A 165 -6.61 -16.46 16.87
CA ASP A 165 -5.40 -16.32 17.68
C ASP A 165 -5.12 -14.88 18.13
N PHE A 166 -5.96 -13.89 17.80
CA PHE A 166 -5.85 -12.51 18.28
C PHE A 166 -6.35 -12.39 19.72
N LYS A 167 -5.75 -13.20 20.59
CA LYS A 167 -6.05 -13.28 22.00
C LYS A 167 -5.25 -12.23 22.75
N TYR A 168 -5.85 -11.69 23.79
CA TYR A 168 -5.21 -10.70 24.63
C TYR A 168 -5.75 -10.73 26.04
N GLN A 169 -4.97 -10.12 26.93
CA GLN A 169 -5.41 -9.77 28.27
C GLN A 169 -5.32 -8.25 28.41
N ALA A 170 -6.34 -7.62 28.98
CA ALA A 170 -6.31 -6.19 29.25
C ALA A 170 -6.58 -5.89 30.71
N PHE A 171 -5.95 -4.83 31.22
CA PHE A 171 -6.02 -4.44 32.61
C PHE A 171 -6.38 -2.97 32.72
N GLY A 172 -7.07 -2.61 33.80
CA GLY A 172 -7.24 -1.23 34.23
C GLY A 172 -6.86 -1.10 35.69
N PHE A 173 -6.01 -0.13 36.03
CA PHE A 173 -5.53 0.08 37.39
C PHE A 173 -5.11 1.54 37.66
N ILE A 174 -4.81 1.84 38.92
CA ILE A 174 -4.23 3.13 39.33
C ILE A 174 -2.72 3.06 39.13
N ASP A 175 -2.19 4.04 38.43
CA ASP A 175 -0.78 4.15 38.02
C ASP A 175 -0.46 5.65 37.96
N THR A 176 0.34 6.13 38.90
CA THR A 176 0.52 7.55 39.19
C THR A 176 1.52 8.23 38.26
N ASP A 177 2.61 7.56 37.91
CA ASP A 177 3.67 8.05 37.03
C ASP A 177 3.50 7.58 35.58
N LYS A 178 2.59 6.66 35.31
CA LYS A 178 2.15 6.22 33.98
C LYS A 178 3.24 5.43 33.29
N ASP A 179 3.79 4.48 34.02
CA ASP A 179 4.80 3.53 33.55
C ASP A 179 4.19 2.17 33.16
N ALA A 180 2.87 1.99 33.31
CA ALA A 180 2.14 0.74 33.09
C ALA A 180 2.27 -0.30 34.23
N ILE A 181 2.73 0.08 35.42
CA ILE A 181 2.69 -0.78 36.61
C ILE A 181 1.68 -0.20 37.61
N PRO A 182 0.88 -1.04 38.30
CA PRO A 182 0.01 -0.56 39.37
C PRO A 182 0.79 -0.01 40.56
N ASP A 183 0.38 1.14 41.11
CA ASP A 183 1.02 1.78 42.28
C ASP A 183 1.29 0.78 43.44
N ASN A 184 0.35 -0.12 43.73
CA ASN A 184 0.49 -1.10 44.82
C ASN A 184 1.54 -2.16 44.49
N LYS A 185 1.63 -2.58 43.23
CA LYS A 185 2.64 -3.53 42.77
C LYS A 185 4.03 -2.91 42.87
N GLU A 186 4.18 -1.68 42.39
CA GLU A 186 5.44 -0.95 42.47
C GLU A 186 5.95 -0.83 43.92
N GLN A 187 5.06 -0.41 44.82
CA GLN A 187 5.39 -0.26 46.23
C GLN A 187 5.85 -1.57 46.88
N ALA A 188 5.30 -2.71 46.48
CA ALA A 188 5.73 -4.02 46.97
C ALA A 188 7.10 -4.43 46.39
N LEU A 189 7.34 -4.08 45.13
CA LEU A 189 8.53 -4.48 44.36
C LEU A 189 9.73 -3.53 44.48
N LYS A 190 9.69 -2.57 45.42
CA LYS A 190 10.74 -1.55 45.65
C LYS A 190 10.89 -0.52 44.51
N LEU A 191 9.94 -0.47 43.61
CA LEU A 191 9.80 0.55 42.58
C LEU A 191 9.28 1.87 43.19
N ASN A 192 9.44 2.97 42.47
CA ASN A 192 8.98 4.28 42.90
C ASN A 192 7.87 4.82 41.99
N TYR A 193 6.61 4.55 42.40
CA TYR A 193 5.31 5.01 41.85
C TYR A 193 5.10 6.50 41.57
N LYS A 194 6.16 7.30 41.56
CA LYS A 194 6.14 8.72 41.24
C LYS A 194 7.08 9.07 40.09
N ILE A 195 7.89 8.13 39.62
CA ILE A 195 8.83 8.30 38.50
C ILE A 195 8.80 7.03 37.67
N GLN A 196 8.76 7.16 36.35
CA GLN A 196 8.62 6.02 35.43
C GLN A 196 9.86 5.11 35.33
N ASP A 197 10.95 5.48 35.99
CA ASP A 197 12.29 4.92 35.82
C ASP A 197 12.99 5.08 37.18
N SER A 198 13.02 3.98 37.92
CA SER A 198 13.37 3.93 39.34
C SER A 198 14.88 4.01 39.57
N ASP A 199 15.68 3.37 38.74
CA ASP A 199 17.15 3.31 38.84
C ASP A 199 17.90 4.30 37.93
N ARG A 200 17.21 4.87 36.93
CA ARG A 200 17.65 5.95 36.04
C ARG A 200 18.66 5.53 34.99
N ASP A 201 18.50 4.33 34.48
CA ASP A 201 19.28 3.79 33.40
C ASP A 201 18.77 4.30 32.02
N GLY A 202 17.51 4.73 31.95
CA GLY A 202 16.86 5.26 30.76
C GLY A 202 15.80 4.32 30.15
N ILE A 203 15.62 3.13 30.71
CA ILE A 203 14.51 2.23 30.45
C ILE A 203 13.42 2.51 31.50
N ALA A 204 12.14 2.41 31.10
CA ALA A 204 11.06 2.61 32.05
C ALA A 204 10.78 1.33 32.84
N ASP A 205 10.42 1.47 34.11
CA ASP A 205 10.12 0.36 35.04
C ASP A 205 9.13 -0.64 34.41
N GLY A 206 8.10 -0.14 33.70
CA GLY A 206 7.15 -1.00 32.99
C GLY A 206 7.72 -1.78 31.82
N ASN A 207 8.71 -1.24 31.10
CA ASN A 207 9.40 -1.97 30.04
C ASN A 207 10.18 -3.16 30.62
N GLU A 208 10.73 -3.02 31.81
CA GLU A 208 11.51 -4.05 32.50
C GLU A 208 10.65 -5.08 33.23
N TYR A 209 9.53 -4.62 33.82
CA TYR A 209 8.59 -5.46 34.55
C TYR A 209 7.81 -6.41 33.63
N TRP A 210 7.33 -5.92 32.47
CA TRP A 210 6.47 -6.70 31.59
C TRP A 210 7.23 -7.69 30.68
N VAL A 211 8.55 -7.87 30.83
CA VAL A 211 9.36 -8.80 30.03
C VAL A 211 9.01 -10.26 30.27
N PHE A 212 8.85 -11.03 29.19
CA PHE A 212 8.72 -12.49 29.25
C PHE A 212 10.08 -13.19 29.15
N SER A 213 10.24 -14.30 29.88
CA SER A 213 11.14 -15.38 29.44
C SER A 213 10.60 -16.05 28.18
N SER A 214 11.46 -16.73 27.43
CA SER A 214 11.18 -17.58 26.25
C SER A 214 10.07 -18.68 26.39
N LYS A 215 9.30 -18.69 27.49
CA LYS A 215 8.17 -19.59 27.80
C LYS A 215 6.91 -18.89 28.31
N ASN A 216 6.72 -17.58 28.06
CA ASN A 216 5.57 -16.80 28.51
C ASN A 216 5.41 -16.75 30.05
N VAL A 217 6.53 -16.73 30.77
CA VAL A 217 6.56 -16.46 32.23
C VAL A 217 7.37 -15.19 32.42
N PHE A 218 6.83 -14.21 33.16
CA PHE A 218 7.57 -12.98 33.45
C PHE A 218 8.92 -13.30 34.10
N ALA A 219 10.00 -12.80 33.48
CA ALA A 219 11.36 -12.97 33.98
C ALA A 219 11.77 -11.66 34.64
N HIS A 220 11.51 -11.56 35.94
CA HIS A 220 11.82 -10.38 36.74
C HIS A 220 13.28 -10.31 37.21
N ASP A 221 14.12 -11.28 36.83
CA ASP A 221 15.53 -11.46 37.21
C ASP A 221 16.12 -12.43 36.15
N VAL A 222 16.57 -11.87 35.03
CA VAL A 222 16.94 -12.64 33.82
C VAL A 222 18.25 -13.38 34.01
N ASP A 223 19.26 -12.73 34.60
CA ASP A 223 20.59 -13.31 34.83
C ASP A 223 20.69 -14.19 36.10
N GLY A 224 19.73 -14.06 37.03
CA GLY A 224 19.63 -14.85 38.25
C GLY A 224 20.54 -14.38 39.39
N ASP A 225 21.00 -13.14 39.39
CA ASP A 225 21.90 -12.59 40.41
C ASP A 225 21.20 -12.14 41.71
N SER A 226 19.85 -12.18 41.72
CA SER A 226 18.94 -11.74 42.79
C SER A 226 18.64 -10.24 42.84
N VAL A 227 19.08 -9.45 41.87
CA VAL A 227 18.61 -8.10 41.57
C VAL A 227 17.52 -8.23 40.50
N PRO A 228 16.36 -7.57 40.66
CA PRO A 228 15.36 -7.59 39.62
C PRO A 228 15.72 -6.61 38.51
N ASN A 229 15.30 -6.89 37.27
CA ASN A 229 15.66 -6.10 36.08
C ASN A 229 15.54 -4.58 36.30
N TRP A 230 14.39 -4.11 36.83
CA TRP A 230 14.11 -2.69 37.16
C TRP A 230 14.96 -2.03 38.26
N LEU A 231 16.00 -2.72 38.72
CA LEU A 231 17.01 -2.24 39.65
C LEU A 231 18.42 -2.76 39.29
N ASP A 232 18.57 -3.42 38.14
CA ASP A 232 19.79 -4.01 37.64
C ASP A 232 20.43 -3.09 36.59
N ASP A 233 21.75 -2.96 36.61
CA ASP A 233 22.45 -2.13 35.62
C ASP A 233 22.85 -2.96 34.36
N ASP A 234 22.64 -4.29 34.38
CA ASP A 234 23.06 -5.32 33.40
C ASP A 234 22.12 -6.56 33.54
N SER A 235 20.86 -6.41 33.12
CA SER A 235 19.74 -7.32 33.44
C SER A 235 19.90 -8.74 32.92
N ASP A 236 20.54 -8.94 31.77
CA ASP A 236 20.85 -10.26 31.21
C ASP A 236 22.23 -10.79 31.63
N GLY A 237 23.01 -9.93 32.27
CA GLY A 237 24.31 -10.18 32.86
C GLY A 237 25.41 -10.39 31.83
N ASP A 238 25.24 -10.02 30.56
CA ASP A 238 26.20 -10.25 29.49
C ASP A 238 27.48 -9.39 29.63
N GLY A 239 27.41 -8.29 30.38
CA GLY A 239 28.50 -7.34 30.61
C GLY A 239 28.39 -6.02 29.82
N ILE A 240 27.30 -5.82 29.09
CA ILE A 240 26.88 -4.59 28.45
C ILE A 240 25.78 -3.97 29.33
N PRO A 241 25.91 -2.69 29.74
CA PRO A 241 24.88 -2.09 30.58
C PRO A 241 23.58 -1.81 29.81
N ASP A 242 22.43 -2.04 30.45
CA ASP A 242 21.06 -1.79 29.93
C ASP A 242 20.91 -0.39 29.29
N THR A 243 21.56 0.62 29.90
CA THR A 243 21.64 2.00 29.39
C THR A 243 22.15 2.15 27.94
N LEU A 244 22.91 1.17 27.45
CA LEU A 244 23.49 1.13 26.10
C LEU A 244 22.69 0.26 25.14
N GLU A 245 22.07 -0.80 25.65
CA GLU A 245 21.30 -1.77 24.88
C GLU A 245 19.89 -1.23 24.57
N GLY A 246 19.22 -0.76 25.61
CA GLY A 246 17.87 -0.22 25.54
C GLY A 246 16.83 -1.27 25.15
N THR A 247 15.68 -0.79 24.66
CA THR A 247 14.50 -1.62 24.41
C THR A 247 14.34 -2.05 22.95
N ALA A 248 15.41 -2.06 22.17
CA ALA A 248 15.34 -2.43 20.76
C ALA A 248 15.16 -3.94 20.60
N ASP A 249 14.33 -4.36 19.64
CA ASP A 249 14.09 -5.76 19.24
C ASP A 249 14.18 -5.76 17.70
N LEU A 250 15.42 -5.78 17.19
CA LEU A 250 15.69 -5.63 15.75
C LEU A 250 15.59 -6.95 14.99
N ASP A 251 15.85 -8.07 15.67
CA ASP A 251 15.75 -9.42 15.12
C ASP A 251 14.30 -9.96 15.14
N THR A 252 13.40 -9.29 15.86
CA THR A 252 11.95 -9.55 15.98
C THR A 252 11.61 -10.85 16.69
N ASP A 253 12.45 -11.30 17.62
CA ASP A 253 12.21 -12.52 18.38
C ASP A 253 11.29 -12.34 19.61
N GLN A 254 10.97 -11.08 19.93
CA GLN A 254 10.16 -10.59 21.06
C GLN A 254 10.92 -10.37 22.38
N LEU A 255 12.25 -10.41 22.38
CA LEU A 255 13.10 -10.00 23.48
C LEU A 255 13.78 -8.67 23.14
N PRO A 256 13.65 -7.63 23.98
CA PRO A 256 14.48 -6.44 23.84
C PRO A 256 15.93 -6.71 24.24
N ALA A 257 16.86 -5.94 23.66
CA ALA A 257 18.30 -6.13 23.85
C ALA A 257 18.76 -6.24 25.31
N PHE A 258 18.28 -5.37 26.22
CA PHE A 258 18.70 -5.40 27.64
C PHE A 258 18.38 -6.70 28.42
N VAL A 259 17.60 -7.61 27.84
CA VAL A 259 17.22 -8.91 28.41
C VAL A 259 17.52 -10.08 27.46
N ASP A 260 18.24 -9.81 26.36
CA ASP A 260 18.55 -10.77 25.31
C ASP A 260 20.06 -11.01 25.21
N LEU A 261 20.45 -12.28 25.35
CA LEU A 261 21.86 -12.70 25.33
C LEU A 261 22.45 -12.77 23.91
N ASP A 262 21.63 -12.62 22.86
CA ASP A 262 21.97 -12.73 21.43
C ASP A 262 21.03 -11.81 20.62
N SER A 263 21.15 -10.48 20.81
CA SER A 263 20.18 -9.45 20.39
C SER A 263 19.96 -9.33 18.87
N ASP A 264 20.87 -9.87 18.05
CA ASP A 264 20.76 -9.91 16.59
C ASP A 264 20.53 -11.35 16.05
N ASN A 265 20.45 -12.34 16.96
CA ASN A 265 20.29 -13.77 16.73
C ASN A 265 21.36 -14.41 15.83
N ASN A 266 22.55 -13.84 15.72
CA ASN A 266 23.62 -14.30 14.83
C ASN A 266 24.36 -15.56 15.33
N ILE A 267 23.97 -16.11 16.50
CA ILE A 267 24.55 -17.30 17.17
C ILE A 267 25.85 -16.97 17.94
N ILE A 268 26.26 -15.71 18.01
CA ILE A 268 27.36 -15.22 18.84
C ILE A 268 26.74 -14.31 19.89
N SER A 269 26.85 -14.69 21.17
CA SER A 269 26.30 -13.86 22.24
C SER A 269 26.94 -12.47 22.27
N ASP A 270 26.17 -11.48 22.67
CA ASP A 270 26.53 -10.06 22.79
C ASP A 270 27.84 -9.87 23.60
N ARG A 271 27.97 -10.58 24.72
CA ARG A 271 29.22 -10.68 25.50
C ARG A 271 30.43 -11.09 24.66
N ASP A 272 30.31 -12.15 23.88
CA ASP A 272 31.41 -12.69 23.08
C ASP A 272 31.78 -11.76 21.92
N GLU A 273 30.82 -10.99 21.40
CA GLU A 273 31.08 -9.92 20.43
C GLU A 273 31.80 -8.74 21.07
N GLN A 274 31.33 -8.30 22.24
CA GLN A 274 31.90 -7.16 22.94
C GLN A 274 33.31 -7.45 23.49
N THR A 275 33.58 -8.69 23.91
CA THR A 275 34.91 -9.11 24.40
C THR A 275 35.95 -9.14 23.27
N GLN A 276 35.56 -9.46 22.04
CA GLN A 276 36.44 -9.35 20.86
C GLN A 276 36.90 -7.90 20.62
N SER A 277 36.14 -6.94 21.15
CA SER A 277 36.28 -5.50 20.93
C SER A 277 37.03 -4.78 22.06
N ASN A 278 37.52 -5.51 23.07
CA ASN A 278 38.10 -4.95 24.30
C ASN A 278 37.21 -3.89 24.98
N GLY A 279 35.88 -4.07 24.95
CA GLY A 279 34.91 -3.16 25.57
C GLY A 279 34.73 -1.83 24.83
N THR A 280 35.05 -1.78 23.53
CA THR A 280 34.68 -0.66 22.66
C THR A 280 33.46 -1.09 21.84
N LEU A 281 32.39 -0.31 21.88
CA LEU A 281 31.25 -0.52 20.98
C LEU A 281 31.74 -0.48 19.52
N ILE A 282 31.60 -1.60 18.81
CA ILE A 282 31.82 -1.65 17.37
C ILE A 282 30.52 -1.28 16.67
N ASP A 283 30.65 -0.50 15.61
CA ASP A 283 29.58 -0.10 14.68
C ASP A 283 30.25 -0.13 13.30
N THR A 284 30.15 -1.30 12.65
CA THR A 284 30.93 -1.66 11.47
C THR A 284 30.51 -0.82 10.26
N ASN A 285 29.22 -0.63 10.03
CA ASN A 285 28.65 0.17 8.94
C ASN A 285 28.51 1.68 9.27
N ARG A 286 28.67 2.09 10.53
CA ARG A 286 28.55 3.47 11.04
C ARG A 286 27.14 4.05 10.95
N ASN A 287 26.12 3.21 11.12
CA ASN A 287 24.72 3.63 11.12
C ASN A 287 24.26 4.13 12.51
N GLY A 288 25.08 3.94 13.56
CA GLY A 288 24.80 4.33 14.94
C GLY A 288 24.17 3.24 15.81
N ILE A 289 23.98 2.04 15.28
CA ILE A 289 23.57 0.81 15.98
C ILE A 289 24.85 -0.01 16.21
N PRO A 290 25.13 -0.45 17.45
CA PRO A 290 26.25 -1.33 17.71
C PRO A 290 26.08 -2.71 17.09
N ASP A 291 27.18 -3.33 16.67
CA ASP A 291 27.19 -4.64 16.00
C ASP A 291 26.36 -5.72 16.74
N TYR A 292 26.46 -5.81 18.07
CA TYR A 292 25.73 -6.83 18.84
C TYR A 292 24.19 -6.71 18.80
N ILE A 293 23.64 -5.59 18.32
CA ILE A 293 22.19 -5.40 18.10
C ILE A 293 21.88 -5.26 16.59
N ASP A 294 22.88 -4.94 15.76
CA ASP A 294 22.67 -4.63 14.35
C ASP A 294 22.55 -5.92 13.53
N ILE A 295 21.36 -6.19 12.99
CA ILE A 295 21.10 -7.41 12.20
C ILE A 295 21.79 -7.42 10.81
N ASP A 296 22.49 -6.35 10.42
CA ASP A 296 23.26 -6.18 9.17
C ASP A 296 24.51 -5.31 9.43
N ASP A 297 25.45 -5.88 10.18
CA ASP A 297 26.71 -5.27 10.66
C ASP A 297 27.43 -4.40 9.63
N ASP A 298 27.53 -4.86 8.38
CA ASP A 298 28.25 -4.19 7.31
C ASP A 298 27.37 -3.37 6.35
N GLY A 299 26.05 -3.45 6.52
CA GLY A 299 25.06 -2.64 5.82
C GLY A 299 24.94 -2.97 4.33
N ASP A 300 25.15 -4.23 3.95
CA ASP A 300 25.08 -4.66 2.55
C ASP A 300 23.74 -5.32 2.14
N ALA A 301 22.80 -5.34 3.09
CA ALA A 301 21.47 -5.90 3.03
C ALA A 301 21.41 -7.43 3.13
N VAL A 302 22.50 -8.10 3.52
CA VAL A 302 22.46 -9.51 3.92
C VAL A 302 22.55 -9.61 5.43
N PHE A 303 21.44 -9.98 6.07
CA PHE A 303 21.45 -10.19 7.52
C PHE A 303 22.56 -11.13 7.99
N ASP A 304 23.13 -10.84 9.16
CA ASP A 304 24.32 -11.52 9.69
C ASP A 304 24.10 -13.03 9.89
N VAL A 305 22.91 -13.42 10.32
CA VAL A 305 22.44 -14.83 10.36
C VAL A 305 22.55 -15.57 9.01
N ASN A 306 22.64 -14.83 7.91
CA ASN A 306 22.69 -15.32 6.54
C ASN A 306 24.01 -14.96 5.81
N ASP A 307 24.94 -14.25 6.47
CA ASP A 307 26.23 -13.84 5.91
C ASP A 307 27.38 -14.72 6.45
N GLU A 308 28.32 -15.10 5.58
CA GLU A 308 29.52 -15.84 5.99
C GLU A 308 30.66 -14.92 6.50
N GLU A 309 30.60 -13.63 6.17
CA GLU A 309 31.53 -12.57 6.60
C GLU A 309 30.75 -11.29 7.01
N PRO A 310 29.94 -11.32 8.09
CA PRO A 310 28.98 -10.26 8.48
C PRO A 310 29.57 -8.85 8.62
N LYS A 311 30.89 -8.76 8.89
CA LYS A 311 31.60 -7.49 9.10
C LYS A 311 32.29 -6.96 7.83
N LYS A 312 31.92 -7.45 6.64
CA LYS A 312 32.65 -7.18 5.40
C LYS A 312 31.75 -7.23 4.16
N VAL A 313 31.38 -6.03 3.73
CA VAL A 313 30.58 -5.75 2.53
C VAL A 313 30.90 -6.68 1.36
N LEU A 314 29.83 -7.25 0.80
CA LEU A 314 29.81 -8.16 -0.33
C LEU A 314 30.70 -7.72 -1.48
N THR A 315 31.40 -8.71 -2.04
CA THR A 315 32.21 -8.50 -3.24
C THR A 315 31.35 -8.70 -4.48
N TYR A 316 31.29 -7.67 -5.33
CA TYR A 316 30.62 -7.75 -6.62
C TYR A 316 31.34 -8.74 -7.54
N THR A 317 30.57 -9.65 -8.13
CA THR A 317 31.08 -10.45 -9.24
C THR A 317 31.40 -9.52 -10.41
N SER A 318 32.62 -9.58 -10.96
CA SER A 318 32.84 -8.95 -12.25
C SER A 318 31.97 -9.67 -13.29
N ALA A 319 31.06 -8.94 -13.94
CA ALA A 319 30.15 -9.44 -14.97
C ALA A 319 30.85 -10.04 -16.22
N GLU A 320 32.18 -10.17 -16.20
CA GLU A 320 33.01 -10.73 -17.27
C GLU A 320 33.39 -12.21 -17.03
N SER A 321 32.99 -12.82 -15.90
CA SER A 321 33.19 -14.25 -15.66
C SER A 321 32.01 -15.07 -16.18
N ASP A 322 32.27 -16.11 -16.97
CA ASP A 322 31.25 -17.05 -17.49
C ASP A 322 30.48 -17.78 -16.36
N SER A 323 30.97 -17.75 -15.13
CA SER A 323 30.33 -18.35 -13.96
C SER A 323 29.60 -17.34 -13.06
N ALA A 324 29.54 -16.05 -13.44
CA ALA A 324 28.90 -15.01 -12.63
C ALA A 324 27.38 -15.19 -12.58
N ILE A 325 26.81 -15.08 -11.38
CA ILE A 325 25.35 -15.04 -11.19
C ILE A 325 24.84 -13.75 -11.83
N THR A 326 24.02 -13.88 -12.87
CA THR A 326 23.57 -12.72 -13.66
C THR A 326 22.05 -12.70 -13.75
N LEU A 327 21.45 -11.60 -13.33
CA LEU A 327 20.01 -11.39 -13.40
C LEU A 327 19.63 -10.68 -14.70
N ALA A 328 18.65 -11.22 -15.42
CA ALA A 328 18.23 -10.72 -16.73
C ALA A 328 16.85 -10.06 -16.73
N SER A 329 15.87 -10.66 -16.04
CA SER A 329 14.52 -10.11 -15.98
C SER A 329 13.73 -10.67 -14.81
N VAL A 330 12.68 -9.95 -14.45
CA VAL A 330 11.72 -10.37 -13.44
C VAL A 330 10.30 -10.12 -13.94
N TYR A 331 9.37 -11.02 -13.64
CA TYR A 331 7.97 -10.85 -14.01
C TYR A 331 7.01 -11.51 -13.02
N TYR A 332 5.85 -10.91 -12.89
CA TYR A 332 4.72 -11.44 -12.15
C TYR A 332 3.79 -12.20 -13.09
N GLU A 333 3.57 -13.49 -12.83
CA GLU A 333 2.61 -14.33 -13.58
C GLU A 333 1.20 -14.11 -13.04
N LEU A 334 0.40 -13.32 -13.76
CA LEU A 334 -1.00 -13.05 -13.42
C LEU A 334 -1.92 -14.20 -13.85
N SER A 335 -1.61 -14.84 -14.98
CA SER A 335 -2.27 -16.04 -15.50
C SER A 335 -1.35 -16.78 -16.46
N ASP A 336 -1.75 -17.98 -16.92
CA ASP A 336 -1.03 -18.78 -17.93
C ASP A 336 -0.72 -18.01 -19.23
N SER A 337 -1.46 -16.93 -19.51
CA SER A 337 -1.34 -16.13 -20.73
C SER A 337 -0.86 -14.70 -20.48
N ILE A 338 -0.80 -14.24 -19.23
CA ILE A 338 -0.44 -12.85 -18.89
C ILE A 338 0.68 -12.86 -17.86
N SER A 339 1.84 -12.41 -18.29
CA SER A 339 2.96 -12.03 -17.43
C SER A 339 3.16 -10.52 -17.46
N LEU A 340 3.43 -9.95 -16.29
CA LEU A 340 3.67 -8.53 -16.11
C LEU A 340 5.17 -8.32 -15.83
N PRO A 341 5.94 -7.85 -16.82
CA PRO A 341 7.38 -7.64 -16.64
C PRO A 341 7.65 -6.50 -15.66
N ASN A 342 8.70 -6.66 -14.85
CA ASN A 342 9.13 -5.70 -13.83
C ASN A 342 8.00 -5.32 -12.84
N LYS A 343 7.08 -6.26 -12.57
CA LYS A 343 6.02 -6.12 -11.58
C LYS A 343 6.09 -7.27 -10.58
N GLY A 344 5.67 -7.00 -9.35
CA GLY A 344 5.48 -7.98 -8.29
C GLY A 344 4.21 -7.69 -7.48
N ARG A 345 3.76 -8.66 -6.68
CA ARG A 345 2.65 -8.49 -5.73
C ARG A 345 2.91 -9.37 -4.51
N VAL A 346 2.63 -8.85 -3.31
CA VAL A 346 2.73 -9.63 -2.06
C VAL A 346 1.88 -10.90 -2.12
N PHE A 347 2.37 -11.96 -1.47
CA PHE A 347 1.77 -13.30 -1.46
C PHE A 347 1.60 -13.95 -2.83
N ARG A 348 2.27 -13.43 -3.86
CA ARG A 348 2.25 -13.98 -5.22
C ARG A 348 3.66 -14.39 -5.68
N PRO A 349 3.75 -15.41 -6.55
CA PRO A 349 5.01 -15.78 -7.17
C PRO A 349 5.59 -14.64 -8.01
N LEU A 350 6.87 -14.36 -7.80
CA LEU A 350 7.71 -13.53 -8.63
C LEU A 350 8.72 -14.46 -9.32
N ILE A 351 8.75 -14.43 -10.65
CA ILE A 351 9.66 -15.25 -11.43
C ILE A 351 10.86 -14.41 -11.83
N ILE A 352 12.05 -14.88 -11.46
CA ILE A 352 13.33 -14.26 -11.75
C ILE A 352 14.03 -15.13 -12.80
N LYS A 353 14.56 -14.51 -13.86
CA LYS A 353 15.30 -15.16 -14.94
C LYS A 353 16.71 -14.60 -15.06
N GLY A 354 17.63 -15.48 -15.40
CA GLY A 354 19.04 -15.13 -15.54
C GLY A 354 19.89 -16.34 -15.90
N GLU A 355 21.15 -16.30 -15.51
CA GLU A 355 22.15 -17.33 -15.77
C GLU A 355 22.98 -17.62 -14.51
N ASN A 356 23.49 -18.84 -14.41
CA ASN A 356 24.35 -19.31 -13.31
C ASN A 356 23.69 -19.28 -11.93
N PHE A 357 22.37 -19.48 -11.86
CA PHE A 357 21.67 -19.49 -10.58
C PHE A 357 22.03 -20.73 -9.75
N PRO A 358 22.24 -20.58 -8.43
CA PRO A 358 22.50 -21.71 -7.56
C PRO A 358 21.26 -22.62 -7.52
N GLU A 359 21.42 -23.93 -7.76
CA GLU A 359 20.29 -24.89 -7.70
C GLU A 359 19.60 -24.91 -6.32
N LYS A 360 20.40 -24.65 -5.27
CA LYS A 360 19.99 -24.53 -3.87
C LYS A 360 21.05 -23.74 -3.08
N GLY A 361 20.62 -23.15 -1.96
CA GLY A 361 21.47 -22.34 -1.09
C GLY A 361 21.72 -20.95 -1.66
N GLY A 362 22.11 -20.02 -0.78
CA GLY A 362 22.13 -18.59 -1.08
C GLY A 362 20.75 -17.96 -0.90
N PHE A 363 20.68 -16.66 -1.14
CA PHE A 363 19.49 -15.86 -0.85
C PHE A 363 19.13 -14.97 -2.05
N VAL A 364 17.82 -14.78 -2.25
CA VAL A 364 17.31 -13.63 -2.98
C VAL A 364 17.09 -12.52 -1.96
N VAL A 365 17.83 -11.44 -2.12
CA VAL A 365 17.72 -10.27 -1.25
C VAL A 365 16.86 -9.24 -1.96
N ILE A 366 15.87 -8.69 -1.25
CA ILE A 366 15.00 -7.63 -1.76
C ILE A 366 15.13 -6.43 -0.84
N THR A 367 15.39 -5.27 -1.43
CA THR A 367 15.55 -4.00 -0.73
C THR A 367 14.59 -2.94 -1.27
N LYS A 368 14.24 -1.98 -0.42
CA LYS A 368 13.53 -0.77 -0.83
C LYS A 368 14.53 0.28 -1.29
N GLY A 369 14.15 1.09 -2.29
CA GLY A 369 15.05 2.04 -2.96
C GLY A 369 15.68 3.15 -2.07
N ASP A 370 15.30 3.24 -0.80
CA ASP A 370 15.90 4.12 0.22
C ASP A 370 16.84 3.41 1.20
N GLU A 371 17.20 2.15 0.94
CA GLU A 371 18.16 1.33 1.72
C GLU A 371 17.79 1.22 3.21
N ARG A 372 16.52 1.41 3.56
CA ARG A 372 15.99 1.19 4.90
C ARG A 372 15.02 0.02 4.89
N LEU A 373 14.95 -0.64 6.04
CA LEU A 373 13.99 -1.69 6.36
C LEU A 373 12.60 -1.41 5.77
N PRO A 374 11.90 -2.44 5.24
CA PRO A 374 12.23 -3.86 5.38
C PRO A 374 13.15 -4.38 4.25
N VAL A 375 14.29 -4.94 4.64
CA VAL A 375 15.14 -5.82 3.83
C VAL A 375 14.60 -7.25 3.98
N VAL A 376 14.64 -8.05 2.92
CA VAL A 376 14.17 -9.44 2.97
C VAL A 376 15.21 -10.38 2.39
N ASN A 377 15.68 -11.31 3.22
CA ASN A 377 16.56 -12.42 2.83
C ASN A 377 15.75 -13.69 2.59
N MET A 378 15.49 -14.02 1.32
CA MET A 378 14.72 -15.21 0.97
C MET A 378 15.62 -16.39 0.60
N PRO A 379 15.63 -17.50 1.35
CA PRO A 379 16.49 -18.64 1.04
C PRO A 379 16.10 -19.30 -0.28
N ILE A 380 17.11 -19.60 -1.11
CA ILE A 380 16.92 -20.34 -2.36
C ILE A 380 16.81 -21.84 -2.04
N THR A 381 15.58 -22.30 -1.86
CA THR A 381 15.28 -23.71 -1.57
C THR A 381 15.33 -24.60 -2.81
N GLN A 382 14.90 -24.06 -3.96
CA GLN A 382 14.93 -24.74 -5.24
C GLN A 382 14.99 -23.74 -6.38
N ALA A 383 15.92 -23.95 -7.31
CA ALA A 383 16.02 -23.19 -8.55
C ALA A 383 16.42 -24.07 -9.73
N THR A 384 16.29 -23.53 -10.93
CA THR A 384 17.08 -24.00 -12.09
C THR A 384 18.23 -23.04 -12.33
N ASN A 385 19.21 -23.45 -13.12
CA ASN A 385 20.35 -22.60 -13.52
C ASN A 385 19.93 -21.28 -14.23
N THR A 386 18.66 -21.12 -14.60
CA THR A 386 18.15 -19.92 -15.31
C THR A 386 16.87 -19.34 -14.74
N SER A 387 16.33 -19.91 -13.65
CA SER A 387 15.04 -19.49 -13.12
C SER A 387 14.91 -19.73 -11.63
N ILE A 388 14.44 -18.71 -10.93
CA ILE A 388 14.02 -18.78 -9.52
C ILE A 388 12.57 -18.31 -9.44
N SER A 389 11.79 -18.94 -8.57
CA SER A 389 10.43 -18.51 -8.22
C SER A 389 10.39 -18.30 -6.71
N ILE A 390 10.07 -17.07 -6.29
CA ILE A 390 9.90 -16.71 -4.89
C ILE A 390 8.49 -16.17 -4.65
N VAL A 391 8.00 -16.27 -3.42
CA VAL A 391 6.73 -15.62 -3.03
C VAL A 391 7.07 -14.37 -2.25
N ILE A 392 6.72 -13.20 -2.79
CA ILE A 392 7.00 -11.93 -2.11
C ILE A 392 6.26 -11.94 -0.76
N PRO A 393 6.94 -11.68 0.37
CA PRO A 393 6.30 -11.67 1.68
C PRO A 393 5.33 -10.51 1.82
N ASN A 394 4.67 -10.42 2.99
CA ASN A 394 3.91 -9.23 3.33
C ASN A 394 4.83 -8.03 3.51
N TYR A 395 4.36 -6.85 3.15
CA TYR A 395 4.98 -5.59 3.53
C TYR A 395 3.90 -4.80 4.29
N GLU A 396 4.19 -4.38 5.51
CA GLU A 396 3.21 -3.72 6.39
C GLU A 396 2.58 -2.48 5.74
N LYS A 397 3.40 -1.71 5.01
CA LYS A 397 2.98 -0.49 4.34
C LYS A 397 3.54 -0.43 2.93
N ILE A 398 2.64 -0.34 1.95
CA ILE A 398 2.96 -0.13 0.54
C ILE A 398 2.32 1.20 0.13
N ALA A 399 3.08 2.11 -0.46
CA ALA A 399 2.57 3.37 -0.98
C ALA A 399 1.40 3.17 -1.96
N LEU A 400 0.53 4.20 -2.03
CA LEU A 400 -0.44 4.30 -3.11
C LEU A 400 0.29 4.32 -4.45
N GLU A 401 -0.27 3.66 -5.45
CA GLU A 401 0.37 3.39 -6.76
C GLU A 401 1.51 2.35 -6.73
N GLY A 402 1.83 1.79 -5.57
CA GLY A 402 2.90 0.80 -5.38
C GLY A 402 4.26 1.45 -5.12
N GLU A 403 5.29 0.62 -5.01
CA GLU A 403 6.65 1.04 -4.66
C GLU A 403 7.68 0.35 -5.56
N GLU A 404 8.83 0.99 -5.79
CA GLU A 404 9.95 0.37 -6.49
C GLU A 404 10.84 -0.38 -5.49
N LEU A 405 11.12 -1.64 -5.82
CA LEU A 405 12.03 -2.51 -5.07
C LEU A 405 13.19 -2.92 -5.96
N SER A 406 14.34 -3.13 -5.32
CA SER A 406 15.53 -3.72 -5.92
C SER A 406 15.68 -5.16 -5.42
N LEU A 407 16.20 -6.04 -6.25
CA LEU A 407 16.58 -7.38 -5.84
C LEU A 407 17.95 -7.77 -6.39
N PHE A 408 18.66 -8.61 -5.64
CA PHE A 408 19.88 -9.28 -6.06
C PHE A 408 19.93 -10.71 -5.51
N ILE A 409 20.89 -11.51 -5.98
CA ILE A 409 21.17 -12.84 -5.47
C ILE A 409 22.56 -12.86 -4.85
N VAL A 410 22.67 -13.51 -3.69
CA VAL A 410 23.93 -13.76 -2.98
C VAL A 410 24.14 -15.25 -2.75
N LYS A 411 25.37 -15.72 -2.95
CA LYS A 411 25.82 -17.07 -2.56
C LYS A 411 27.33 -17.06 -2.30
N ASP A 412 27.78 -17.61 -1.16
CA ASP A 412 29.22 -17.69 -0.81
C ASP A 412 29.90 -16.31 -0.91
N ASN A 413 29.24 -15.26 -0.40
CA ASN A 413 29.64 -13.85 -0.44
C ASN A 413 29.86 -13.26 -1.85
N ILE A 414 29.28 -13.89 -2.86
CA ILE A 414 29.28 -13.42 -4.24
C ILE A 414 27.90 -12.87 -4.57
N ARG A 415 27.85 -11.58 -4.89
CA ARG A 415 26.64 -10.83 -5.25
C ARG A 415 26.46 -10.70 -6.77
N SER A 416 25.22 -10.84 -7.24
CA SER A 416 24.82 -10.58 -8.63
C SER A 416 24.67 -9.08 -8.94
N ASN A 417 24.37 -8.72 -10.20
CA ASN A 417 23.81 -7.40 -10.49
C ASN A 417 22.41 -7.23 -9.87
N ASP A 418 21.95 -5.99 -9.74
CA ASP A 418 20.60 -5.70 -9.27
C ASP A 418 19.57 -5.76 -10.41
N LEU A 419 18.32 -6.06 -10.06
CA LEU A 419 17.13 -5.80 -10.88
C LEU A 419 16.13 -4.97 -10.09
N THR A 420 15.48 -4.02 -10.75
CA THR A 420 14.37 -3.27 -10.16
C THR A 420 13.02 -3.75 -10.68
N PHE A 421 12.01 -3.73 -9.81
CA PHE A 421 10.63 -4.01 -10.16
C PHE A 421 9.66 -3.19 -9.31
N GLN A 422 8.47 -2.95 -9.85
CA GLN A 422 7.42 -2.26 -9.10
C GLN A 422 6.56 -3.26 -8.34
N LEU A 423 6.61 -3.20 -7.01
CA LEU A 423 5.65 -3.87 -6.13
C LEU A 423 4.30 -3.17 -6.24
N LEU A 424 3.31 -3.87 -6.77
CA LEU A 424 1.95 -3.37 -6.88
C LEU A 424 1.26 -3.38 -5.53
N HIS A 425 0.55 -2.31 -5.19
CA HIS A 425 -0.32 -2.29 -4.03
C HIS A 425 -1.33 -3.47 -4.08
N PRO A 426 -1.62 -4.16 -2.95
CA PRO A 426 -2.50 -5.34 -2.94
C PRO A 426 -3.92 -5.08 -3.44
N LYS A 427 -4.35 -3.83 -3.48
CA LYS A 427 -5.66 -3.38 -4.00
C LYS A 427 -5.61 -2.75 -5.40
N THR A 428 -4.46 -2.79 -6.08
CA THR A 428 -4.36 -2.35 -7.49
C THR A 428 -5.13 -3.33 -8.38
N PRO A 429 -6.06 -2.87 -9.24
CA PRO A 429 -6.83 -3.76 -10.09
C PRO A 429 -5.92 -4.35 -11.16
N LEU A 430 -6.14 -5.61 -11.53
CA LEU A 430 -5.42 -6.27 -12.62
C LEU A 430 -6.40 -6.98 -13.55
N ILE A 431 -6.20 -6.87 -14.86
CA ILE A 431 -7.08 -7.46 -15.88
C ILE A 431 -6.49 -8.80 -16.33
N LYS A 432 -7.27 -9.88 -16.16
CA LYS A 432 -6.95 -11.22 -16.63
C LYS A 432 -7.53 -11.51 -18.01
N SER A 433 -8.75 -11.06 -18.26
CA SER A 433 -9.45 -11.33 -19.53
C SER A 433 -10.54 -10.29 -19.79
N ILE A 434 -11.03 -10.26 -21.02
CA ILE A 434 -12.24 -9.54 -21.42
C ILE A 434 -13.15 -10.48 -22.21
N SER A 435 -14.46 -10.34 -22.07
CA SER A 435 -15.44 -11.21 -22.77
C SER A 435 -15.34 -11.14 -24.29
N THR A 436 -14.88 -10.01 -24.83
CA THR A 436 -14.69 -9.81 -26.27
C THR A 436 -13.63 -8.75 -26.53
N SER A 437 -12.87 -8.91 -27.62
CA SER A 437 -11.95 -7.90 -28.14
C SER A 437 -12.57 -7.01 -29.23
N GLN A 438 -13.84 -7.24 -29.57
CA GLN A 438 -14.64 -6.42 -30.49
C GLN A 438 -15.99 -6.09 -29.85
N ALA A 439 -16.36 -4.82 -29.85
CA ALA A 439 -17.64 -4.38 -29.29
C ALA A 439 -18.23 -3.21 -30.08
N VAL A 440 -19.53 -2.95 -29.94
CA VAL A 440 -20.19 -1.74 -30.43
C VAL A 440 -20.61 -0.84 -29.27
N PRO A 441 -20.80 0.47 -29.47
CA PRO A 441 -21.41 1.30 -28.44
C PRO A 441 -22.75 0.76 -27.93
N GLY A 442 -22.98 0.87 -26.63
CA GLY A 442 -24.12 0.28 -25.92
C GLY A 442 -24.00 -1.22 -25.64
N GLU A 443 -22.99 -1.91 -26.16
CA GLU A 443 -22.73 -3.31 -25.82
C GLU A 443 -22.12 -3.43 -24.42
N GLN A 444 -22.59 -4.42 -23.67
CA GLN A 444 -22.06 -4.73 -22.34
C GLN A 444 -20.89 -5.72 -22.46
N ILE A 445 -19.75 -5.35 -21.90
CA ILE A 445 -18.57 -6.22 -21.79
C ILE A 445 -18.32 -6.63 -20.34
N GLN A 446 -17.66 -7.78 -20.17
CA GLN A 446 -17.20 -8.28 -18.88
C GLN A 446 -15.67 -8.24 -18.84
N ILE A 447 -15.12 -7.75 -17.73
CA ILE A 447 -13.68 -7.61 -17.48
C ILE A 447 -13.36 -8.45 -16.24
N GLU A 448 -12.67 -9.57 -16.43
CA GLU A 448 -12.27 -10.45 -15.33
C GLU A 448 -10.87 -10.10 -14.85
N GLY A 449 -10.63 -10.25 -13.54
CA GLY A 449 -9.36 -9.85 -12.96
C GLY A 449 -9.21 -10.09 -11.45
N GLU A 450 -8.32 -9.31 -10.83
CA GLU A 450 -8.07 -9.31 -9.38
C GLU A 450 -8.23 -7.90 -8.81
N SER A 451 -8.76 -7.78 -7.59
CA SER A 451 -8.89 -6.53 -6.83
C SER A 451 -9.69 -5.44 -7.55
N ILE A 452 -10.80 -5.84 -8.17
CA ILE A 452 -11.69 -4.97 -8.97
C ILE A 452 -12.76 -4.26 -8.09
N ASN A 453 -13.00 -4.74 -6.87
CA ASN A 453 -14.04 -4.21 -5.98
C ASN A 453 -13.89 -2.72 -5.64
N ASP A 454 -12.65 -2.22 -5.62
CA ASP A 454 -12.34 -0.81 -5.37
C ASP A 454 -12.16 -0.01 -6.68
N LEU A 455 -12.68 -0.50 -7.82
CA LEU A 455 -12.54 0.16 -9.12
C LEU A 455 -13.18 1.56 -9.10
N ALA A 456 -12.38 2.57 -9.47
CA ALA A 456 -12.90 3.93 -9.61
C ALA A 456 -13.28 4.26 -11.05
N LYS A 457 -12.43 3.92 -12.03
CA LYS A 457 -12.63 4.26 -13.45
C LYS A 457 -12.14 3.18 -14.41
N VAL A 458 -12.89 2.97 -15.49
CA VAL A 458 -12.43 2.36 -16.75
C VAL A 458 -11.93 3.49 -17.64
N VAL A 459 -10.65 3.44 -18.04
CA VAL A 459 -10.03 4.50 -18.84
C VAL A 459 -9.82 4.01 -20.27
N MET A 460 -10.49 4.67 -21.22
CA MET A 460 -10.41 4.39 -22.66
C MET A 460 -10.05 5.67 -23.40
N GLY A 461 -8.81 5.77 -23.92
CA GLY A 461 -8.31 6.99 -24.54
C GLY A 461 -8.28 8.17 -23.55
N GLU A 462 -8.97 9.26 -23.87
CA GLU A 462 -9.15 10.41 -22.97
C GLU A 462 -10.37 10.24 -22.03
N GLY A 463 -11.23 9.26 -22.28
CA GLY A 463 -12.46 9.01 -21.54
C GLY A 463 -12.23 8.25 -20.23
N LYS A 464 -12.94 8.66 -19.18
CA LYS A 464 -12.95 8.00 -17.86
C LYS A 464 -14.39 7.68 -17.48
N TYR A 465 -14.69 6.40 -17.37
CA TYR A 465 -16.06 5.92 -17.20
C TYR A 465 -16.19 5.08 -15.93
N GLU A 466 -17.40 5.02 -15.38
CA GLU A 466 -17.69 4.14 -14.26
C GLU A 466 -18.15 2.78 -14.77
N ALA A 467 -17.84 1.72 -14.04
CA ALA A 467 -18.38 0.39 -14.31
C ALA A 467 -19.82 0.30 -13.80
N ASP A 468 -20.69 -0.37 -14.54
CA ASP A 468 -22.10 -0.55 -14.18
C ASP A 468 -22.25 -1.46 -12.96
N TRP A 469 -21.35 -2.43 -12.82
CA TRP A 469 -21.31 -3.34 -11.70
C TRP A 469 -19.89 -3.85 -11.47
N VAL A 470 -19.51 -4.01 -10.20
CA VAL A 470 -18.20 -4.52 -9.81
C VAL A 470 -18.31 -5.55 -8.69
N SER A 471 -17.38 -6.48 -8.70
CA SER A 471 -17.05 -7.41 -7.62
C SER A 471 -15.53 -7.49 -7.50
N ASN A 472 -15.02 -8.32 -6.61
CA ASN A 472 -13.57 -8.48 -6.46
C ASN A 472 -12.86 -9.01 -7.72
N SER A 473 -13.54 -9.83 -8.54
CA SER A 473 -12.92 -10.49 -9.70
C SER A 473 -13.56 -10.17 -11.05
N LEU A 474 -14.64 -9.38 -11.07
CA LEU A 474 -15.38 -9.08 -12.28
C LEU A 474 -15.92 -7.65 -12.26
N ALA A 475 -15.71 -6.92 -13.34
CA ALA A 475 -16.42 -5.69 -13.67
C ALA A 475 -17.29 -5.88 -14.92
N VAL A 476 -18.44 -5.22 -14.91
CA VAL A 476 -19.34 -5.10 -16.05
C VAL A 476 -19.31 -3.66 -16.51
N PHE A 477 -19.16 -3.45 -17.81
CA PHE A 477 -19.02 -2.12 -18.40
C PHE A 477 -19.76 -2.05 -19.74
N VAL A 478 -20.66 -1.08 -19.89
CA VAL A 478 -21.29 -0.74 -21.16
C VAL A 478 -20.40 0.20 -21.96
N ILE A 479 -20.10 -0.15 -23.21
CA ILE A 479 -19.27 0.67 -24.10
C ILE A 479 -19.97 2.02 -24.36
N PRO A 480 -19.33 3.16 -24.02
CA PRO A 480 -19.87 4.50 -24.29
C PRO A 480 -19.95 4.83 -25.78
N ASP A 481 -20.85 5.74 -26.14
CA ASP A 481 -21.04 6.22 -27.52
C ASP A 481 -19.79 6.90 -28.09
N GLU A 482 -18.99 7.56 -27.24
CA GLU A 482 -17.75 8.23 -27.63
C GLU A 482 -16.49 7.32 -27.50
N ALA A 483 -16.66 6.02 -27.24
CA ALA A 483 -15.54 5.11 -27.10
C ALA A 483 -14.87 4.85 -28.46
N ALA A 484 -13.53 4.92 -28.47
CA ALA A 484 -12.71 4.62 -29.63
C ALA A 484 -11.90 3.33 -29.42
N SER A 485 -11.60 2.62 -30.51
CA SER A 485 -10.71 1.46 -30.48
C SER A 485 -9.34 1.83 -29.90
N GLY A 486 -8.82 1.02 -29.00
CA GLY A 486 -7.56 1.31 -28.33
C GLY A 486 -7.26 0.42 -27.14
N LEU A 487 -6.13 0.72 -26.49
CA LEU A 487 -5.82 0.17 -25.19
C LEU A 487 -6.68 0.84 -24.12
N PHE A 488 -7.18 0.05 -23.20
CA PHE A 488 -7.87 0.51 -22.01
C PHE A 488 -7.27 -0.13 -20.76
N TYR A 489 -7.48 0.50 -19.61
CA TYR A 489 -7.06 -0.01 -18.31
C TYR A 489 -8.07 0.38 -17.22
N LEU A 490 -7.95 -0.27 -16.07
CA LEU A 490 -8.69 0.01 -14.85
C LEU A 490 -7.85 0.90 -13.94
N GLN A 491 -8.48 1.84 -13.25
CA GLN A 491 -7.80 2.74 -12.30
C GLN A 491 -8.60 2.88 -11.01
N ASN A 492 -7.90 2.86 -9.88
CA ASN A 492 -8.40 3.29 -8.58
C ASN A 492 -7.34 4.13 -7.85
N VAL A 493 -7.58 4.42 -6.57
CA VAL A 493 -6.65 5.20 -5.73
C VAL A 493 -5.33 4.45 -5.45
N TYR A 494 -5.32 3.13 -5.62
CA TYR A 494 -4.16 2.28 -5.36
C TYR A 494 -3.28 2.05 -6.58
N GLY A 495 -3.78 2.33 -7.79
CA GLY A 495 -2.97 2.28 -9.01
C GLY A 495 -3.76 2.02 -10.28
N LYS A 496 -3.01 1.66 -11.33
CA LYS A 496 -3.52 1.33 -12.66
C LYS A 496 -3.26 -0.13 -12.98
N SER A 497 -4.20 -0.78 -13.66
CA SER A 497 -4.02 -2.14 -14.14
C SER A 497 -3.08 -2.23 -15.35
N ASN A 498 -2.74 -3.46 -15.72
CA ASN A 498 -2.30 -3.76 -17.08
C ASN A 498 -3.38 -3.35 -18.10
N SER A 499 -2.95 -3.12 -19.34
CA SER A 499 -3.85 -2.66 -20.41
C SER A 499 -4.30 -3.81 -21.31
N MET A 500 -5.51 -3.70 -21.84
CA MET A 500 -6.09 -4.62 -22.83
C MET A 500 -6.54 -3.84 -24.07
N TYR A 501 -6.43 -4.43 -25.25
CA TYR A 501 -6.89 -3.80 -26.49
C TYR A 501 -8.34 -4.21 -26.80
N ILE A 502 -9.17 -3.22 -27.14
CA ILE A 502 -10.53 -3.45 -27.63
C ILE A 502 -10.76 -2.69 -28.93
N ASN A 503 -11.42 -3.33 -29.88
CA ASN A 503 -11.85 -2.71 -31.13
C ASN A 503 -13.33 -2.31 -31.02
N ILE A 504 -13.62 -1.02 -31.14
CA ILE A 504 -14.98 -0.48 -31.09
C ILE A 504 -15.48 -0.21 -32.51
N ASP A 505 -16.49 -0.96 -32.96
CA ASP A 505 -17.15 -0.71 -34.26
C ASP A 505 -18.26 0.33 -34.07
N ASN A 506 -17.90 1.61 -34.21
CA ASN A 506 -18.80 2.73 -34.07
C ASN A 506 -19.39 3.11 -35.45
N GLN A 507 -20.30 2.27 -35.95
CA GLN A 507 -21.05 2.52 -37.19
C GLN A 507 -21.95 3.73 -37.00
N ARG A 508 -21.57 4.84 -37.60
CA ARG A 508 -22.28 6.09 -37.45
C ARG A 508 -22.92 6.54 -38.74
N GLU A 509 -24.18 6.98 -38.67
CA GLU A 509 -24.94 7.50 -39.80
C GLU A 509 -25.03 9.04 -39.73
N VAL A 510 -24.70 9.72 -40.84
CA VAL A 510 -24.85 11.18 -41.00
C VAL A 510 -25.64 11.48 -42.26
N THR A 511 -26.52 12.48 -42.20
CA THR A 511 -27.22 12.95 -43.40
C THR A 511 -26.32 13.93 -44.17
N LEU A 512 -26.16 13.75 -45.48
CA LEU A 512 -25.38 14.68 -46.30
C LEU A 512 -26.25 15.87 -46.72
N ASP A 513 -25.81 17.09 -46.38
CA ASP A 513 -26.49 18.34 -46.74
C ASP A 513 -25.63 19.10 -47.75
N LEU A 514 -26.10 19.22 -48.99
CA LEU A 514 -25.30 19.78 -50.08
C LEU A 514 -25.63 21.26 -50.31
N ASN A 515 -24.64 22.12 -50.09
CA ASN A 515 -24.70 23.52 -50.51
C ASN A 515 -23.96 23.69 -51.84
N LEU A 516 -24.70 23.53 -52.93
CA LEU A 516 -24.16 23.51 -54.29
C LEU A 516 -23.77 24.92 -54.78
N PRO A 517 -22.50 25.15 -55.13
CA PRO A 517 -22.10 26.38 -55.80
C PRO A 517 -22.63 26.42 -57.25
N ALA A 518 -22.75 27.62 -57.82
CA ALA A 518 -23.24 27.82 -59.17
C ALA A 518 -22.43 27.04 -60.22
N ALA A 519 -21.12 26.85 -60.02
CA ALA A 519 -20.27 26.08 -60.93
C ALA A 519 -20.66 24.60 -61.05
N TYR A 520 -21.45 24.06 -60.11
CA TYR A 520 -21.83 22.65 -60.08
C TYR A 520 -23.28 22.40 -60.52
N SER A 521 -24.07 23.45 -60.80
CA SER A 521 -25.50 23.31 -61.12
C SER A 521 -25.78 22.52 -62.39
N ASP A 522 -24.85 22.58 -63.36
CA ASP A 522 -25.01 21.98 -64.70
C ASP A 522 -24.18 20.69 -64.88
N LEU A 523 -23.60 20.13 -63.81
CA LEU A 523 -22.80 18.91 -63.90
C LEU A 523 -23.67 17.72 -64.31
N GLN A 524 -23.33 17.11 -65.44
CA GLN A 524 -23.95 15.86 -65.90
C GLN A 524 -22.99 14.69 -65.75
N GLY A 525 -23.47 13.59 -65.18
CA GLY A 525 -22.72 12.33 -65.07
C GLY A 525 -22.65 11.78 -63.64
N GLU A 526 -22.05 10.61 -63.54
CA GLU A 526 -21.92 9.87 -62.28
C GLU A 526 -21.00 10.58 -61.28
N VAL A 527 -21.41 10.61 -60.02
CA VAL A 527 -20.58 11.04 -58.88
C VAL A 527 -20.37 9.86 -57.93
N THR A 528 -19.22 9.84 -57.24
CA THR A 528 -18.88 8.82 -56.25
C THR A 528 -18.67 9.45 -54.88
N VAL A 529 -19.32 8.92 -53.84
CA VAL A 529 -19.17 9.33 -52.45
C VAL A 529 -18.16 8.40 -51.76
N ILE A 530 -17.06 8.97 -51.28
CA ILE A 530 -15.95 8.29 -50.58
C ILE A 530 -16.04 8.64 -49.09
N PRO A 531 -15.81 7.70 -48.14
CA PRO A 531 -15.08 6.43 -48.29
C PRO A 531 -15.83 5.19 -48.81
N GLN A 532 -17.16 5.14 -48.79
CA GLN A 532 -17.91 3.91 -49.12
C GLN A 532 -17.84 3.51 -50.61
N GLY A 533 -17.55 4.48 -51.50
CA GLY A 533 -17.54 4.26 -52.94
C GLY A 533 -18.95 4.21 -53.55
N ALA A 534 -19.96 4.78 -52.87
CA ALA A 534 -21.33 4.81 -53.34
C ALA A 534 -21.47 5.71 -54.58
N LYS A 535 -22.14 5.20 -55.62
CA LYS A 535 -22.26 5.88 -56.92
C LYS A 535 -23.67 6.41 -57.15
N TYR A 536 -23.77 7.65 -57.62
CA TYR A 536 -25.04 8.32 -57.94
C TYR A 536 -24.99 8.83 -59.37
N SER A 537 -26.09 8.70 -60.12
CA SER A 537 -26.15 9.09 -61.53
C SER A 537 -26.07 10.60 -61.79
N GLN A 538 -26.29 11.42 -60.75
CA GLN A 538 -26.17 12.88 -60.77
C GLN A 538 -25.97 13.42 -59.35
N LEU A 539 -25.36 14.60 -59.23
CA LEU A 539 -24.97 15.21 -57.96
C LEU A 539 -26.17 15.51 -57.03
N SER A 540 -27.31 15.94 -57.59
CA SER A 540 -28.51 16.28 -56.80
C SER A 540 -29.15 15.10 -56.07
N LEU A 541 -28.79 13.86 -56.41
CA LEU A 541 -29.31 12.66 -55.72
C LEU A 541 -28.58 12.34 -54.42
N VAL A 542 -27.45 13.01 -54.15
CA VAL A 542 -26.66 12.83 -52.93
C VAL A 542 -27.26 13.61 -51.76
N ASP A 543 -27.95 14.72 -52.05
CA ASP A 543 -28.55 15.59 -51.03
C ASP A 543 -29.63 14.87 -50.21
N GLY A 544 -29.53 14.98 -48.89
CA GLY A 544 -30.39 14.30 -47.93
C GLY A 544 -30.14 12.79 -47.78
N GLN A 545 -29.14 12.21 -48.45
CA GLN A 545 -28.81 10.79 -48.27
C GLN A 545 -28.14 10.55 -46.93
N ALA A 546 -28.50 9.43 -46.30
CA ALA A 546 -27.84 8.96 -45.10
C ALA A 546 -26.55 8.21 -45.46
N PHE A 547 -25.49 8.46 -44.70
CA PHE A 547 -24.16 7.95 -44.98
C PHE A 547 -23.56 7.33 -43.72
N SER A 548 -23.22 6.04 -43.78
CA SER A 548 -22.62 5.31 -42.67
C SER A 548 -21.09 5.25 -42.79
N PHE A 549 -20.38 5.45 -41.68
CA PHE A 549 -18.93 5.27 -41.58
C PHE A 549 -18.51 4.69 -40.24
N ASN A 550 -17.41 3.91 -40.24
CA ASN A 550 -16.98 3.14 -39.06
C ASN A 550 -15.83 3.79 -38.28
N LYS A 551 -15.31 4.94 -38.76
CA LYS A 551 -14.10 5.56 -38.19
C LYS A 551 -14.34 7.03 -37.88
N GLU A 552 -14.27 7.38 -36.60
CA GLU A 552 -14.19 8.78 -36.17
C GLU A 552 -12.98 9.47 -36.83
N GLY A 553 -13.19 10.69 -37.35
CA GLY A 553 -12.17 11.43 -38.10
C GLY A 553 -12.15 11.17 -39.63
N SER A 554 -13.17 10.51 -40.18
CA SER A 554 -13.24 10.34 -41.63
C SER A 554 -13.54 11.66 -42.36
N THR A 555 -13.00 11.81 -43.58
CA THR A 555 -13.47 12.80 -44.55
C THR A 555 -14.53 12.15 -45.42
N VAL A 556 -15.68 12.79 -45.59
CA VAL A 556 -16.63 12.46 -46.65
C VAL A 556 -16.34 13.36 -47.84
N SER A 557 -16.23 12.77 -49.03
CA SER A 557 -15.97 13.53 -50.25
C SER A 557 -16.77 13.02 -51.44
N ILE A 558 -17.25 13.96 -52.25
CA ILE A 558 -17.96 13.69 -53.50
C ILE A 558 -17.00 13.90 -54.66
N TRP A 559 -16.82 12.84 -55.44
CA TRP A 559 -15.90 12.80 -56.57
C TRP A 559 -16.66 12.83 -57.89
N TYR A 560 -16.23 13.69 -58.79
CA TYR A 560 -16.72 13.78 -60.16
C TYR A 560 -15.52 13.85 -61.10
N ASP A 561 -15.48 12.97 -62.11
CA ASP A 561 -14.39 12.94 -63.11
C ASP A 561 -12.98 12.86 -62.49
N GLY A 562 -12.85 12.09 -61.40
CA GLY A 562 -11.59 11.93 -60.67
C GLY A 562 -11.16 13.11 -59.79
N ILE A 563 -12.04 14.08 -59.55
CA ILE A 563 -11.79 15.26 -58.71
C ILE A 563 -12.76 15.26 -57.52
N ALA A 564 -12.26 15.46 -56.30
CA ALA A 564 -13.08 15.73 -55.12
C ALA A 564 -13.66 17.16 -55.21
N ILE A 565 -14.91 17.27 -55.64
CA ILE A 565 -15.58 18.56 -55.87
C ILE A 565 -16.20 19.15 -54.61
N LEU A 566 -16.59 18.30 -53.66
CA LEU A 566 -17.07 18.70 -52.33
C LEU A 566 -16.48 17.75 -51.29
N SER A 567 -15.98 18.29 -50.18
CA SER A 567 -15.44 17.52 -49.06
C SER A 567 -15.84 18.14 -47.73
N ALA A 568 -15.98 17.32 -46.71
CA ALA A 568 -16.14 17.75 -45.33
C ALA A 568 -15.49 16.74 -44.39
N GLY A 569 -14.73 17.22 -43.41
CA GLY A 569 -14.20 16.40 -42.34
C GLY A 569 -15.24 16.23 -41.23
N VAL A 570 -15.35 15.04 -40.66
CA VAL A 570 -16.21 14.81 -39.48
C VAL A 570 -15.51 15.34 -38.24
N VAL A 571 -16.08 16.37 -37.62
CA VAL A 571 -15.45 17.10 -36.51
C VAL A 571 -15.99 16.59 -35.17
N GLY A 572 -17.28 16.26 -35.07
CA GLY A 572 -17.89 15.82 -33.82
C GLY A 572 -19.17 15.03 -33.98
N ASN A 573 -20.15 15.29 -33.11
CA ASN A 573 -21.42 14.56 -33.06
C ASN A 573 -22.54 15.12 -33.95
N GLU A 574 -22.19 15.62 -35.14
CA GLU A 574 -23.16 16.15 -36.10
C GLU A 574 -24.11 15.08 -36.67
N SER A 575 -25.42 15.34 -36.68
CA SER A 575 -26.43 14.48 -37.33
C SER A 575 -26.50 14.72 -38.85
N ALA A 576 -25.95 15.85 -39.32
CA ALA A 576 -25.86 16.21 -40.72
C ALA A 576 -24.50 16.82 -41.03
N LEU A 577 -23.93 16.47 -42.18
CA LEU A 577 -22.64 16.95 -42.65
C LEU A 577 -22.84 17.89 -43.85
N SER A 578 -22.59 19.17 -43.64
CA SER A 578 -22.68 20.19 -44.69
C SER A 578 -21.49 20.08 -45.66
N LEU A 579 -21.77 19.72 -46.90
CA LEU A 579 -20.83 19.68 -48.02
C LEU A 579 -20.97 20.95 -48.85
N SER A 580 -20.00 21.86 -48.70
CA SER A 580 -19.96 23.18 -49.35
C SER A 580 -18.55 23.53 -49.81
N LEU A 581 -18.39 24.64 -50.54
CA LEU A 581 -17.06 25.15 -50.86
C LEU A 581 -16.26 25.53 -49.61
N GLN A 582 -16.94 26.00 -48.57
CA GLN A 582 -16.31 26.30 -47.29
C GLN A 582 -15.77 25.05 -46.61
N SER A 583 -16.62 24.01 -46.44
CA SER A 583 -16.19 22.76 -45.82
C SER A 583 -15.07 22.10 -46.61
N THR A 584 -15.09 22.23 -47.94
CA THR A 584 -14.05 21.70 -48.83
C THR A 584 -12.74 22.43 -48.64
N ALA A 585 -12.76 23.77 -48.57
CA ALA A 585 -11.57 24.57 -48.31
C ALA A 585 -10.95 24.25 -46.94
N GLU A 586 -11.79 24.10 -45.91
CA GLU A 586 -11.39 23.74 -44.56
C GLU A 586 -10.76 22.34 -44.51
N GLU A 587 -11.40 21.34 -45.11
CA GLU A 587 -10.90 19.96 -45.18
C GLU A 587 -9.54 19.90 -45.88
N TYR A 588 -9.35 20.64 -46.97
CA TYR A 588 -8.10 20.67 -47.72
C TYR A 588 -6.93 21.16 -46.85
N VAL A 589 -7.15 22.18 -46.02
CA VAL A 589 -6.14 22.67 -45.08
C VAL A 589 -5.89 21.65 -43.96
N LEU A 590 -6.96 21.11 -43.37
CA LEU A 590 -6.92 20.32 -42.13
C LEU A 590 -6.84 18.80 -42.33
N LYS A 591 -6.76 18.32 -43.57
CA LYS A 591 -6.71 16.89 -43.91
C LYS A 591 -5.86 16.00 -42.98
N PRO A 592 -4.64 16.39 -42.55
CA PRO A 592 -3.85 15.58 -41.63
C PRO A 592 -4.48 15.39 -40.25
N PHE A 593 -5.23 16.37 -39.75
CA PHE A 593 -5.89 16.30 -38.44
C PHE A 593 -7.06 15.32 -38.46
N PHE A 594 -7.83 15.26 -39.55
CA PHE A 594 -8.95 14.32 -39.66
C PHE A 594 -8.47 12.86 -39.61
N VAL A 595 -7.32 12.54 -40.19
CA VAL A 595 -6.80 11.16 -40.24
C VAL A 595 -6.39 10.59 -38.86
N SER A 596 -5.87 11.44 -37.96
CA SER A 596 -5.16 10.94 -36.77
C SER A 596 -5.41 11.72 -35.46
N ALA A 597 -6.17 12.81 -35.46
CA ALA A 597 -6.42 13.60 -34.26
C ALA A 597 -7.72 13.17 -33.57
N SER A 598 -7.77 13.32 -32.24
CA SER A 598 -8.99 13.14 -31.44
C SER A 598 -10.07 14.15 -31.82
N GLN A 599 -11.32 13.88 -31.44
CA GLN A 599 -12.45 14.78 -31.71
C GLN A 599 -12.20 16.21 -31.20
N SER A 600 -11.71 16.35 -29.97
CA SER A 600 -11.35 17.62 -29.33
C SER A 600 -10.34 18.39 -30.19
N LYS A 601 -9.25 17.73 -30.60
CA LYS A 601 -8.20 18.33 -31.44
C LYS A 601 -8.67 18.69 -32.85
N ARG A 602 -9.61 17.94 -33.43
CA ARG A 602 -10.22 18.30 -34.73
C ARG A 602 -11.04 19.58 -34.62
N LEU A 603 -11.86 19.68 -33.57
CA LEU A 603 -12.69 20.86 -33.32
C LEU A 603 -11.82 22.10 -33.04
N GLU A 604 -10.79 21.93 -32.23
CA GLU A 604 -9.81 22.96 -31.94
C GLU A 604 -9.09 23.44 -33.22
N ALA A 605 -8.58 22.52 -34.04
CA ALA A 605 -7.91 22.86 -35.28
C ALA A 605 -8.83 23.61 -36.27
N LEU A 606 -10.12 23.25 -36.32
CA LEU A 606 -11.11 23.96 -37.13
C LEU A 606 -11.36 25.38 -36.62
N ASN A 607 -11.51 25.55 -35.31
CA ASN A 607 -11.68 26.87 -34.69
C ASN A 607 -10.43 27.74 -34.90
N ASN A 608 -9.24 27.17 -34.72
CA ASN A 608 -7.97 27.84 -34.96
C ASN A 608 -7.83 28.29 -36.41
N LEU A 609 -8.22 27.45 -37.38
CA LEU A 609 -8.22 27.83 -38.80
C LEU A 609 -9.12 29.04 -39.06
N ARG A 610 -10.35 29.02 -38.53
CA ARG A 610 -11.33 30.10 -38.72
C ARG A 610 -10.94 31.40 -38.02
N ALA A 611 -10.09 31.34 -37.00
CA ALA A 611 -9.58 32.50 -36.27
C ALA A 611 -8.39 33.20 -36.97
N LEU A 612 -7.79 32.61 -38.01
CA LEU A 612 -6.67 33.21 -38.73
C LEU A 612 -7.14 34.41 -39.57
N GLU A 613 -6.41 35.52 -39.51
CA GLU A 613 -6.70 36.73 -40.31
C GLU A 613 -6.73 36.45 -41.82
N GLU A 614 -5.95 35.47 -42.31
CA GLU A 614 -5.90 35.12 -43.73
C GLU A 614 -6.98 34.13 -44.18
N TYR A 615 -7.83 33.63 -43.26
CA TYR A 615 -8.86 32.64 -43.57
C TYR A 615 -9.87 33.16 -44.60
N ASP A 616 -10.41 34.37 -44.40
CA ASP A 616 -11.40 34.95 -45.31
C ASP A 616 -10.82 35.19 -46.72
N GLU A 617 -9.56 35.63 -46.80
CA GLU A 617 -8.87 35.82 -48.09
C GLU A 617 -8.67 34.47 -48.80
N TYR A 618 -8.34 33.42 -48.05
CA TYR A 618 -8.20 32.07 -48.59
C TYR A 618 -9.54 31.52 -49.08
N LEU A 619 -10.61 31.66 -48.29
CA LEU A 619 -11.94 31.18 -48.64
C LEU A 619 -12.48 31.90 -49.89
N ALA A 620 -12.27 33.22 -49.99
CA ALA A 620 -12.63 33.99 -51.18
C ALA A 620 -11.82 33.56 -52.43
N TYR A 621 -10.51 33.33 -52.28
CA TYR A 621 -9.66 32.80 -53.34
C TYR A 621 -10.11 31.40 -53.80
N PHE A 622 -10.46 30.55 -52.84
CA PHE A 622 -10.92 29.19 -53.10
C PHE A 622 -12.24 29.18 -53.87
N THR A 623 -13.23 29.94 -53.38
CA THR A 623 -14.55 30.06 -53.99
C THR A 623 -14.46 30.56 -55.42
N LYS A 624 -13.75 31.68 -55.63
CA LYS A 624 -13.58 32.28 -56.97
C LYS A 624 -12.90 31.32 -57.95
N GLY A 625 -11.85 30.63 -57.51
CA GLY A 625 -11.11 29.71 -58.39
C GLY A 625 -11.93 28.50 -58.82
N VAL A 626 -12.77 27.98 -57.92
CA VAL A 626 -13.72 26.91 -58.25
C VAL A 626 -14.81 27.40 -59.22
N GLU A 627 -15.31 28.62 -59.02
CA GLU A 627 -16.33 29.22 -59.88
C GLU A 627 -15.84 29.52 -61.31
N GLU A 628 -14.56 29.87 -61.46
CA GLU A 628 -13.94 30.13 -62.76
C GLU A 628 -13.73 28.82 -63.56
N ASP A 629 -13.04 27.83 -62.98
CA ASP A 629 -12.85 26.50 -63.56
C ASP A 629 -12.33 25.53 -62.49
N PHE A 630 -13.23 24.73 -61.91
CA PHE A 630 -12.86 23.78 -60.86
C PHE A 630 -11.86 22.71 -61.33
N ARG A 631 -11.85 22.32 -62.61
CA ARG A 631 -10.93 21.28 -63.12
C ARG A 631 -9.50 21.80 -63.16
N VAL A 632 -9.33 23.06 -63.56
CA VAL A 632 -8.03 23.73 -63.51
C VAL A 632 -7.66 24.04 -62.06
N PHE A 633 -8.63 24.48 -61.24
CA PHE A 633 -8.37 24.88 -59.87
C PHE A 633 -7.89 23.73 -58.99
N PHE A 634 -8.53 22.56 -59.07
CA PHE A 634 -8.14 21.36 -58.34
C PHE A 634 -7.03 20.55 -59.01
N SER A 635 -6.50 21.04 -60.15
CA SER A 635 -5.37 20.38 -60.80
C SER A 635 -4.16 20.31 -59.86
N PRO A 636 -3.41 19.19 -59.83
CA PRO A 636 -2.13 19.10 -59.11
C PRO A 636 -1.11 20.17 -59.51
N LYS A 637 -1.30 20.82 -60.66
CA LYS A 637 -0.46 21.92 -61.16
C LYS A 637 -0.79 23.29 -60.55
N ASN A 638 -1.83 23.42 -59.74
CA ASN A 638 -2.18 24.66 -59.05
C ASN A 638 -1.30 24.89 -57.80
N TYR A 639 -0.03 25.22 -58.02
CA TYR A 639 0.94 25.47 -56.94
C TYR A 639 0.50 26.61 -56.00
N LYS A 640 -0.27 27.58 -56.50
CA LYS A 640 -0.73 28.72 -55.70
C LYS A 640 -1.74 28.28 -54.62
N LEU A 641 -2.66 27.39 -54.97
CA LEU A 641 -3.59 26.77 -54.01
C LEU A 641 -2.82 25.96 -52.96
N SER A 642 -1.92 25.08 -53.39
CA SER A 642 -1.10 24.25 -52.49
C SER A 642 -0.28 25.08 -51.50
N MET A 643 0.31 26.20 -51.95
CA MET A 643 1.09 27.08 -51.08
C MET A 643 0.23 27.85 -50.07
N LYS A 644 -0.96 28.32 -50.45
CA LYS A 644 -1.89 28.97 -49.52
C LYS A 644 -2.35 27.99 -48.43
N MET A 645 -2.71 26.77 -48.83
CA MET A 645 -3.11 25.71 -47.89
C MET A 645 -1.99 25.34 -46.91
N LEU A 646 -0.76 25.17 -47.40
CA LEU A 646 0.38 24.81 -46.56
C LEU A 646 0.68 25.88 -45.50
N LYS A 647 0.61 27.17 -45.88
CA LYS A 647 0.83 28.28 -44.94
C LYS A 647 -0.19 28.28 -43.80
N LEU A 648 -1.49 28.16 -44.12
CA LEU A 648 -2.55 28.10 -43.11
C LEU A 648 -2.39 26.88 -42.23
N ARG A 649 -2.12 25.71 -42.81
CA ARG A 649 -1.90 24.46 -42.07
C ARG A 649 -0.76 24.59 -41.07
N ASN A 650 0.36 25.21 -41.45
CA ASN A 650 1.49 25.41 -40.54
C ASN A 650 1.16 26.35 -39.39
N LYS A 651 0.35 27.39 -39.62
CA LYS A 651 -0.13 28.28 -38.55
C LYS A 651 -1.07 27.56 -37.59
N VAL A 652 -2.04 26.80 -38.10
CA VAL A 652 -2.94 26.01 -37.26
C VAL A 652 -2.15 25.03 -36.40
N LYS A 653 -1.17 24.33 -36.98
CA LYS A 653 -0.27 23.46 -36.22
C LYS A 653 0.44 24.20 -35.10
N ALA A 654 1.03 25.37 -35.38
CA ALA A 654 1.73 26.15 -34.36
C ALA A 654 0.82 26.54 -33.18
N MET A 655 -0.46 26.85 -33.44
CA MET A 655 -1.45 27.20 -32.40
C MET A 655 -1.97 26.00 -31.61
N SER A 656 -1.76 24.76 -32.07
CA SER A 656 -2.27 23.53 -31.42
C SER A 656 -1.19 22.79 -30.60
N TYR A 657 0.03 23.36 -30.50
CA TYR A 657 1.15 22.85 -29.70
C TYR A 657 1.53 23.78 -28.54
N GLU A 658 0.83 24.92 -28.39
CA GLU A 658 0.73 25.71 -27.15
C GLU A 658 -0.44 25.18 -26.32
#